data_AF-A0A8H7DC86-F1
#
_entry.id   AF-A0A8H7DC86-F1
#
_cell.length_a   1.000
_cell.length_b   1.000
_cell.length_c   1.000
_cell.angle_alpha   90.00
_cell.angle_beta   90.00
_cell.angle_gamma   90.00
#
_symmetry.space_group_name_H-M   'P 1'
#
loop_
_entity.id
_entity.type
_entity.pdbx_description
1 polymer ?
#
loop_
_entity_poly.entity_id
_entity_poly.type
_entity_poly.pdbx_seq_one_letter_code
_entity_poly.pdbx_strand_id
1 'polypeptide(L)'
;MLASVILLLLFPVLIASCAGQSLRPTCTISPLGEGRDDTDQVLAAIAKCGHGGHTVLQDGVYNITRKMTWDLVDAKVRNLFPSFTPLIQIQVDLHGSLSFVPNIQFWLDANNTYRVVFIQSQASWFVITGSDFEVDAHNTGGIQGNGQPWWDFFTTVPRLDGDGRPISLTLFQAVRGAIRNFTIDAPPFWCNCIAESQSVVYDGMKCNATNTNATFAGQNIVPNTDGDSYFPYAESRTLSFLVSGIDTYRSDNISLLNFDITCGDDCLAIKGNSTNIVAQNVVCRGGNGIAFGSLGQYVNLTDIVENVYMENLTMTRIDPTVQPNMNNGVYFKSWDGSINGAPPTGGGAGGGFAKNITTRNVVLNQVNRPTTISQTNGGKSGDLPSIYKFEDIHYENWSGTSLTNEVAHRVKIWLEPILYSVVVFSKPIPGHVFFDPAHPSFTVQSSAISQWIRNLCISYAELSPRSLDPILVNCSAVQDLALVGAHSGLLQFLSGMPLRRLSTKLAYLFPSARIDFTHPLFSRITHLELRDSLESTQWEEWRGLAIIPNLTHLAFLMEKSLLIFKNTLAACPRLQVLVYLYFHTNPASGLRSLARDTRFVCIPAPSFYKDWKIGAHGGDDFWVRAEKFIAQRNRGVITRKTFVFVE
;
A
#
# COMPACT_ATOMS: atom_id res chain seq x y z
N MET A 1 15.20 46.92 -85.74
CA MET A 1 16.56 46.34 -85.87
C MET A 1 16.79 45.47 -84.64
N LEU A 2 17.27 44.24 -84.82
CA LEU A 2 17.40 43.17 -83.80
C LEU A 2 16.10 42.68 -83.14
N ALA A 3 16.13 41.41 -82.75
CA ALA A 3 15.03 40.60 -82.24
C ALA A 3 15.35 40.06 -80.85
N SER A 4 14.32 39.64 -80.10
CA SER A 4 14.47 38.61 -79.07
C SER A 4 13.19 37.76 -78.99
N VAL A 5 13.39 36.48 -78.68
CA VAL A 5 12.40 35.40 -78.75
C VAL A 5 11.57 35.34 -77.47
N ILE A 6 10.25 35.12 -77.60
CA ILE A 6 9.39 34.72 -76.47
C ILE A 6 9.05 33.24 -76.62
N LEU A 7 9.44 32.45 -75.62
CA LEU A 7 9.23 31.01 -75.54
C LEU A 7 7.83 30.72 -74.99
N LEU A 8 6.93 30.19 -75.84
CA LEU A 8 5.59 29.74 -75.43
C LEU A 8 5.67 28.33 -74.82
N LEU A 9 5.64 28.24 -73.49
CA LEU A 9 5.54 26.98 -72.76
C LEU A 9 4.09 26.48 -72.75
N LEU A 10 3.84 25.38 -73.48
CA LEU A 10 2.60 24.62 -73.40
C LEU A 10 2.57 23.81 -72.10
N PHE A 11 1.69 24.17 -71.17
CA PHE A 11 1.34 23.29 -70.05
C PHE A 11 0.33 22.24 -70.51
N PRO A 12 0.61 20.92 -70.36
CA PRO A 12 -0.40 19.91 -70.53
C PRO A 12 -1.38 19.93 -69.35
N VAL A 13 -2.68 19.94 -69.64
CA VAL A 13 -3.71 19.75 -68.63
C VAL A 13 -3.64 18.30 -68.15
N LEU A 14 -3.00 18.09 -67.00
CA LEU A 14 -3.09 16.84 -66.26
C LEU A 14 -4.53 16.64 -65.80
N ILE A 15 -5.26 15.78 -66.51
CA ILE A 15 -6.53 15.24 -66.03
C ILE A 15 -6.19 14.47 -64.75
N ALA A 16 -6.59 15.01 -63.60
CA ALA A 16 -6.48 14.33 -62.33
C ALA A 16 -7.31 13.06 -62.40
N SER A 17 -6.63 11.91 -62.49
CA SER A 17 -7.23 10.62 -62.19
C SER A 17 -7.76 10.69 -60.76
N CYS A 18 -9.09 10.67 -60.60
CA CYS A 18 -9.69 10.36 -59.31
C CYS A 18 -9.24 8.96 -58.92
N ALA A 19 -8.20 8.88 -58.09
CA ALA A 19 -7.81 7.64 -57.45
C ALA A 19 -9.03 7.11 -56.69
N GLY A 20 -9.61 6.02 -57.19
CA GLY A 20 -10.84 5.46 -56.64
C GLY A 20 -10.64 5.19 -55.15
N GLN A 21 -11.51 5.75 -54.31
CA GLN A 21 -11.55 5.38 -52.91
C GLN A 21 -11.87 3.89 -52.83
N SER A 22 -10.86 3.09 -52.51
CA SER A 22 -11.05 1.67 -52.21
C SER A 22 -11.93 1.59 -50.96
N LEU A 23 -13.23 1.34 -51.20
CA LEU A 23 -14.21 1.00 -50.18
C LEU A 23 -13.61 -0.06 -49.25
N ARG A 24 -13.69 0.18 -47.94
CA ARG A 24 -13.27 -0.82 -46.95
C ARG A 24 -14.13 -2.08 -47.15
N PRO A 25 -13.55 -3.29 -47.19
CA PRO A 25 -14.36 -4.50 -47.30
C PRO A 25 -15.19 -4.68 -46.03
N THR A 26 -16.50 -4.90 -46.18
CA THR A 26 -17.40 -5.22 -45.07
C THR A 26 -17.74 -6.71 -45.07
N CYS A 27 -17.64 -7.34 -43.91
CA CYS A 27 -17.96 -8.75 -43.67
C CYS A 27 -19.10 -8.83 -42.64
N THR A 28 -20.34 -8.99 -43.10
CA THR A 28 -21.49 -9.24 -42.22
C THR A 28 -21.78 -10.73 -42.14
N ILE A 29 -21.87 -11.25 -40.93
CA ILE A 29 -22.29 -12.64 -40.65
C ILE A 29 -23.43 -12.65 -39.63
N SER A 30 -24.19 -13.74 -39.65
CA SER A 30 -25.25 -14.07 -38.68
C SER A 30 -24.93 -15.47 -38.13
N PRO A 31 -25.39 -15.85 -36.92
CA PRO A 31 -25.12 -17.19 -36.40
C PRO A 31 -25.65 -18.27 -37.32
N LEU A 32 -24.93 -19.38 -37.43
CA LEU A 32 -25.41 -20.58 -38.11
C LEU A 32 -26.63 -21.18 -37.37
N GLY A 33 -26.84 -20.86 -36.10
CA GLY A 33 -27.97 -21.35 -35.31
C GLY A 33 -27.64 -22.66 -34.59
N GLU A 34 -28.63 -23.16 -33.84
CA GLU A 34 -28.44 -24.12 -32.76
C GLU A 34 -27.62 -25.37 -33.16
N GLY A 35 -26.60 -25.67 -32.34
CA GLY A 35 -25.74 -26.85 -32.49
C GLY A 35 -24.73 -26.82 -33.64
N ARG A 36 -24.74 -25.80 -34.52
CA ARG A 36 -23.74 -25.65 -35.59
C ARG A 36 -22.49 -24.92 -35.06
N ASP A 37 -21.31 -25.21 -35.60
CA ASP A 37 -20.06 -24.55 -35.20
C ASP A 37 -19.84 -23.27 -36.01
N ASP A 38 -19.88 -22.12 -35.35
CA ASP A 38 -19.69 -20.80 -35.96
C ASP A 38 -18.22 -20.42 -36.16
N THR A 39 -17.28 -21.17 -35.56
CA THR A 39 -15.87 -20.75 -35.46
C THR A 39 -15.21 -20.54 -36.82
N ASP A 40 -15.54 -21.36 -37.83
CA ASP A 40 -15.04 -21.20 -39.20
C ASP A 40 -15.50 -19.90 -39.85
N GLN A 41 -16.79 -19.55 -39.75
CA GLN A 41 -17.30 -18.34 -40.39
C GLN A 41 -16.84 -17.06 -39.69
N VAL A 42 -16.69 -17.09 -38.36
CA VAL A 42 -16.12 -15.98 -37.58
C VAL A 42 -14.67 -15.73 -37.99
N LEU A 43 -13.83 -16.77 -37.99
CA LEU A 43 -12.42 -16.63 -38.37
C LEU A 43 -12.26 -16.25 -39.86
N ALA A 44 -13.11 -16.73 -40.76
CA ALA A 44 -13.09 -16.34 -42.16
C ALA A 44 -13.49 -14.86 -42.39
N ALA A 45 -14.45 -14.35 -41.61
CA ALA A 45 -14.84 -12.93 -41.66
C ALA A 45 -13.69 -12.04 -41.15
N ILE A 46 -13.07 -12.40 -40.03
CA ILE A 46 -11.92 -11.67 -39.48
C ILE A 46 -10.70 -11.74 -40.41
N ALA A 47 -10.37 -12.90 -40.99
CA ALA A 47 -9.27 -13.02 -41.95
C ALA A 47 -9.47 -12.15 -43.21
N LYS A 48 -10.72 -11.87 -43.60
CA LYS A 48 -11.07 -11.05 -44.77
C LYS A 48 -11.21 -9.55 -44.47
N CYS A 49 -11.66 -9.18 -43.28
CA CYS A 49 -12.00 -7.79 -42.92
C CYS A 49 -11.23 -7.22 -41.71
N GLY A 50 -10.46 -8.03 -40.99
CA GLY A 50 -9.62 -7.64 -39.85
C GLY A 50 -8.37 -6.81 -40.21
N HIS A 51 -8.07 -6.60 -41.49
CA HIS A 51 -6.95 -5.76 -41.94
C HIS A 51 -7.47 -4.56 -42.77
N GLY A 52 -7.93 -3.50 -42.08
CA GLY A 52 -8.46 -2.27 -42.68
C GLY A 52 -9.88 -2.36 -43.27
N GLY A 53 -10.55 -3.49 -43.08
CA GLY A 53 -11.98 -3.69 -43.37
C GLY A 53 -12.88 -3.37 -42.17
N HIS A 54 -14.09 -3.91 -42.21
CA HIS A 54 -15.13 -3.78 -41.19
C HIS A 54 -15.89 -5.09 -41.04
N THR A 55 -16.07 -5.59 -39.83
CA THR A 55 -16.74 -6.88 -39.56
C THR A 55 -17.97 -6.62 -38.71
N VAL A 56 -19.10 -7.22 -39.06
CA VAL A 56 -20.36 -7.10 -38.32
C VAL A 56 -20.86 -8.50 -38.00
N LEU A 57 -20.85 -8.86 -36.71
CA LEU A 57 -21.49 -10.04 -36.18
C LEU A 57 -22.88 -9.63 -35.70
N GLN A 58 -23.91 -10.00 -36.46
CA GLN A 58 -25.31 -9.72 -36.12
C GLN A 58 -25.76 -10.43 -34.83
N ASP A 59 -26.90 -9.99 -34.30
CA ASP A 59 -27.55 -10.54 -33.11
C ASP A 59 -27.69 -12.07 -33.12
N GLY A 60 -27.63 -12.64 -31.92
CA GLY A 60 -27.82 -14.06 -31.65
C GLY A 60 -26.61 -14.70 -30.98
N VAL A 61 -26.61 -16.03 -30.92
CA VAL A 61 -25.58 -16.81 -30.21
C VAL A 61 -24.72 -17.56 -31.22
N TYR A 62 -23.44 -17.19 -31.32
CA TYR A 62 -22.44 -17.90 -32.11
C TYR A 62 -21.84 -19.01 -31.25
N ASN A 63 -21.94 -20.25 -31.69
CA ASN A 63 -21.47 -21.42 -30.95
C ASN A 63 -20.02 -21.74 -31.33
N ILE A 64 -19.09 -21.49 -30.41
CA ILE A 64 -17.64 -21.58 -30.61
C ILE A 64 -17.08 -22.86 -29.98
N THR A 65 -16.47 -23.72 -30.79
CA THR A 65 -16.01 -25.06 -30.37
C THR A 65 -14.50 -25.15 -30.11
N ARG A 66 -13.73 -24.17 -30.58
CA ARG A 66 -12.26 -24.20 -30.62
C ARG A 66 -11.66 -22.81 -30.46
N LYS A 67 -10.40 -22.74 -30.07
CA LYS A 67 -9.72 -21.47 -29.77
C LYS A 67 -9.67 -20.52 -30.96
N MET A 68 -9.75 -19.22 -30.70
CA MET A 68 -9.73 -18.16 -31.72
C MET A 68 -8.61 -17.15 -31.46
N THR A 69 -7.99 -16.67 -32.55
CA THR A 69 -7.23 -15.41 -32.55
C THR A 69 -7.88 -14.46 -33.56
N TRP A 70 -8.15 -13.23 -33.15
CA TRP A 70 -8.48 -12.13 -34.07
C TRP A 70 -7.26 -11.23 -34.18
N ASP A 71 -6.61 -11.23 -35.35
CA ASP A 71 -5.58 -10.26 -35.72
C ASP A 71 -6.29 -9.05 -36.35
N LEU A 72 -6.22 -7.90 -35.70
CA LEU A 72 -6.94 -6.69 -36.06
C LEU A 72 -5.96 -5.53 -36.29
N VAL A 73 -5.87 -5.07 -37.54
CA VAL A 73 -4.97 -3.98 -37.94
C VAL A 73 -5.67 -2.96 -38.84
N ASP A 74 -5.77 -1.69 -38.44
CA ASP A 74 -6.10 -0.60 -39.38
C ASP A 74 -4.86 0.17 -39.85
N ALA A 75 -4.36 -0.21 -41.03
CA ALA A 75 -3.25 0.46 -41.69
C ALA A 75 -3.52 1.92 -42.09
N LYS A 76 -4.79 2.39 -42.11
CA LYS A 76 -5.17 3.74 -42.55
C LYS A 76 -5.07 4.80 -41.44
N VAL A 77 -4.99 4.41 -40.16
CA VAL A 77 -4.92 5.35 -39.03
C VAL A 77 -3.56 6.06 -38.93
N ARG A 78 -2.48 5.46 -39.44
CA ARG A 78 -1.09 5.98 -39.28
C ARG A 78 -0.76 7.31 -39.99
N ASN A 79 -1.66 7.88 -40.79
CA ASN A 79 -1.33 8.97 -41.73
C ASN A 79 -2.01 10.34 -41.47
N LEU A 80 -2.70 10.56 -40.34
CA LEU A 80 -3.18 11.90 -39.96
C LEU A 80 -2.57 12.40 -38.64
N PHE A 81 -1.86 13.52 -38.77
CA PHE A 81 -1.31 14.46 -37.78
C PHE A 81 -1.51 14.19 -36.26
N PRO A 82 -0.44 14.25 -35.44
CA PRO A 82 -0.44 13.90 -34.01
C PRO A 82 -1.07 14.97 -33.09
N SER A 83 -2.09 15.70 -33.55
CA SER A 83 -2.71 16.81 -32.78
C SER A 83 -4.23 16.89 -32.91
N PHE A 84 -4.87 15.93 -33.59
CA PHE A 84 -6.30 15.68 -33.48
C PHE A 84 -6.49 14.20 -33.15
N THR A 85 -7.45 13.90 -32.28
CA THR A 85 -7.84 12.53 -31.94
C THR A 85 -8.10 11.73 -33.21
N PRO A 86 -7.37 10.62 -33.48
CA PRO A 86 -7.67 9.79 -34.63
C PRO A 86 -9.08 9.24 -34.48
N LEU A 87 -9.89 9.42 -35.52
CA LEU A 87 -11.17 8.71 -35.65
C LEU A 87 -10.85 7.24 -35.92
N ILE A 88 -10.60 6.48 -34.84
CA ILE A 88 -10.62 5.02 -34.92
C ILE A 88 -12.01 4.65 -35.43
N GLN A 89 -12.07 3.99 -36.58
CA GLN A 89 -13.32 3.46 -37.10
C GLN A 89 -13.51 2.08 -36.48
N ILE A 90 -14.69 1.81 -35.92
CA ILE A 90 -15.02 0.49 -35.38
C ILE A 90 -14.70 -0.55 -36.44
N GLN A 91 -13.86 -1.52 -36.07
CA GLN A 91 -13.40 -2.56 -36.97
C GLN A 91 -14.23 -3.83 -36.82
N VAL A 92 -14.76 -4.09 -35.62
CA VAL A 92 -15.70 -5.17 -35.35
C VAL A 92 -16.89 -4.64 -34.56
N ASP A 93 -18.07 -4.64 -35.17
CA ASP A 93 -19.36 -4.53 -34.48
C ASP A 93 -19.81 -5.93 -34.07
N LEU A 94 -19.88 -6.18 -32.76
CA LEU A 94 -20.24 -7.46 -32.15
C LEU A 94 -21.60 -7.35 -31.46
N HIS A 95 -22.70 -7.49 -32.20
CA HIS A 95 -24.04 -7.42 -31.61
C HIS A 95 -24.45 -8.73 -30.90
N GLY A 96 -23.99 -9.88 -31.42
CA GLY A 96 -24.24 -11.20 -30.83
C GLY A 96 -23.22 -11.66 -29.79
N SER A 97 -23.52 -12.77 -29.12
CA SER A 97 -22.69 -13.38 -28.08
C SER A 97 -21.91 -14.59 -28.59
N LEU A 98 -20.61 -14.63 -28.29
CA LEU A 98 -19.70 -15.74 -28.57
C LEU A 98 -19.81 -16.76 -27.42
N SER A 99 -20.58 -17.83 -27.63
CA SER A 99 -20.79 -18.90 -26.65
C SER A 99 -19.78 -20.02 -26.83
N PHE A 100 -18.81 -20.11 -25.92
CA PHE A 100 -17.81 -21.17 -25.94
C PHE A 100 -18.37 -22.46 -25.33
N VAL A 101 -18.33 -23.57 -26.08
CA VAL A 101 -18.85 -24.86 -25.61
C VAL A 101 -18.02 -25.35 -24.41
N PRO A 102 -18.62 -25.67 -23.25
CA PRO A 102 -17.89 -26.05 -22.03
C PRO A 102 -17.40 -27.51 -22.07
N ASN A 103 -16.70 -27.92 -23.12
CA ASN A 103 -16.05 -29.23 -23.21
C ASN A 103 -14.74 -29.22 -22.40
N ILE A 104 -14.86 -29.38 -21.09
CA ILE A 104 -13.77 -29.23 -20.11
C ILE A 104 -12.52 -30.04 -20.50
N GLN A 105 -12.69 -31.32 -20.86
CA GLN A 105 -11.56 -32.20 -21.20
C GLN A 105 -10.84 -31.77 -22.49
N PHE A 106 -11.57 -31.23 -23.46
CA PHE A 106 -10.95 -30.66 -24.68
C PHE A 106 -10.12 -29.43 -24.34
N TRP A 107 -10.66 -28.50 -23.54
CA TRP A 107 -10.00 -27.22 -23.23
C TRP A 107 -8.83 -27.35 -22.24
N LEU A 108 -8.82 -28.39 -21.38
CA LEU A 108 -7.68 -28.67 -20.49
C LEU A 108 -6.42 -29.14 -21.24
N ASP A 109 -6.55 -29.66 -22.47
CA ASP A 109 -5.40 -29.90 -23.35
C ASP A 109 -4.78 -28.55 -23.76
N ALA A 110 -3.51 -28.36 -23.42
CA ALA A 110 -2.75 -27.15 -23.77
C ALA A 110 -2.66 -26.89 -25.28
N ASN A 111 -2.82 -27.91 -26.13
CA ASN A 111 -2.90 -27.74 -27.58
C ASN A 111 -4.17 -27.00 -28.02
N ASN A 112 -5.26 -27.09 -27.24
CA ASN A 112 -6.56 -26.48 -27.52
C ASN A 112 -6.74 -25.10 -26.86
N THR A 113 -5.70 -24.58 -26.20
CA THR A 113 -5.67 -23.22 -25.64
C THR A 113 -4.44 -22.44 -26.12
N TYR A 114 -4.32 -21.17 -25.74
CA TYR A 114 -3.14 -20.33 -25.88
C TYR A 114 -2.48 -20.13 -24.51
N ARG A 115 -1.14 -20.07 -24.47
CA ARG A 115 -0.35 -19.78 -23.26
C ARG A 115 0.35 -18.42 -23.39
N VAL A 116 -0.43 -17.41 -23.78
CA VAL A 116 0.04 -16.02 -24.01
C VAL A 116 0.25 -15.24 -22.70
N VAL A 117 -0.41 -15.67 -21.62
CA VAL A 117 -0.18 -15.15 -20.26
C VAL A 117 0.72 -16.16 -19.53
N PHE A 118 2.04 -15.97 -19.61
CA PHE A 118 2.97 -17.00 -19.10
C PHE A 118 3.05 -17.06 -17.57
N ILE A 119 2.75 -15.95 -16.87
CA ILE A 119 2.67 -15.98 -15.40
C ILE A 119 1.60 -16.98 -14.99
N GLN A 120 1.92 -17.82 -14.01
CA GLN A 120 1.06 -18.87 -13.46
C GLN A 120 0.58 -19.89 -14.52
N SER A 121 1.26 -19.94 -15.67
CA SER A 121 0.96 -20.83 -16.79
C SER A 121 -0.47 -20.68 -17.34
N GLN A 122 -1.09 -19.50 -17.26
CA GLN A 122 -2.51 -19.35 -17.56
C GLN A 122 -2.86 -19.70 -19.02
N ALA A 123 -4.05 -20.28 -19.19
CA ALA A 123 -4.62 -20.62 -20.49
C ALA A 123 -5.54 -19.50 -20.99
N SER A 124 -5.69 -19.33 -22.30
CA SER A 124 -6.73 -18.48 -22.91
C SER A 124 -7.34 -19.20 -24.11
N TRP A 125 -8.64 -19.08 -24.33
CA TRP A 125 -9.30 -19.65 -25.53
C TRP A 125 -9.55 -18.63 -26.65
N PHE A 126 -9.48 -17.34 -26.34
CA PHE A 126 -9.76 -16.25 -27.26
C PHE A 126 -8.74 -15.14 -27.04
N VAL A 127 -8.03 -14.81 -28.11
CA VAL A 127 -7.01 -13.78 -28.13
C VAL A 127 -7.37 -12.74 -29.18
N ILE A 128 -7.26 -11.46 -28.85
CA ILE A 128 -7.27 -10.37 -29.82
C ILE A 128 -5.88 -9.71 -29.81
N THR A 129 -5.35 -9.46 -31.00
CA THR A 129 -4.00 -8.91 -31.21
C THR A 129 -4.01 -7.92 -32.39
N GLY A 130 -2.85 -7.30 -32.67
CA GLY A 130 -2.69 -6.32 -33.75
C GLY A 130 -2.65 -4.88 -33.26
N SER A 131 -3.01 -3.91 -34.11
CA SER A 131 -2.92 -2.48 -33.76
C SER A 131 -3.94 -1.58 -34.44
N ASP A 132 -4.28 -0.47 -33.79
CA ASP A 132 -5.17 0.56 -34.33
C ASP A 132 -6.60 0.04 -34.61
N PHE A 133 -7.17 -0.74 -33.66
CA PHE A 133 -8.50 -1.37 -33.79
C PHE A 133 -9.49 -0.90 -32.72
N GLU A 134 -10.79 -0.99 -33.03
CA GLU A 134 -11.86 -0.93 -32.03
C GLU A 134 -12.86 -2.07 -32.25
N VAL A 135 -13.22 -2.75 -31.17
CA VAL A 135 -14.31 -3.74 -31.10
C VAL A 135 -15.41 -3.16 -30.21
N ASP A 136 -16.59 -2.90 -30.76
CA ASP A 136 -17.76 -2.46 -30.00
C ASP A 136 -18.80 -3.58 -29.93
N ALA A 137 -19.19 -3.92 -28.71
CA ALA A 137 -20.17 -4.96 -28.43
C ALA A 137 -21.60 -4.41 -28.12
N HIS A 138 -21.81 -3.10 -28.26
CA HIS A 138 -23.13 -2.45 -28.23
C HIS A 138 -24.00 -2.69 -26.99
N ASN A 139 -23.41 -3.18 -25.88
CA ASN A 139 -24.09 -3.65 -24.67
C ASN A 139 -24.98 -4.89 -24.87
N THR A 140 -24.93 -5.53 -26.04
CA THR A 140 -25.71 -6.73 -26.37
C THR A 140 -24.84 -7.96 -26.62
N GLY A 141 -23.65 -7.76 -27.18
CA GLY A 141 -22.71 -8.81 -27.51
C GLY A 141 -21.59 -9.00 -26.50
N GLY A 142 -20.67 -9.88 -26.86
CA GLY A 142 -19.51 -10.25 -26.06
C GLY A 142 -19.34 -11.76 -25.97
N ILE A 143 -19.18 -12.31 -24.76
CA ILE A 143 -18.85 -13.72 -24.53
C ILE A 143 -19.80 -14.36 -23.51
N GLN A 144 -20.35 -15.51 -23.89
CA GLN A 144 -21.00 -16.44 -22.98
C GLN A 144 -20.00 -17.55 -22.63
N GLY A 145 -19.37 -17.45 -21.46
CA GLY A 145 -18.27 -18.32 -21.04
C GLY A 145 -18.69 -19.69 -20.49
N ASN A 146 -19.98 -19.92 -20.27
CA ASN A 146 -20.54 -21.21 -19.82
C ASN A 146 -19.78 -21.82 -18.61
N GLY A 147 -19.46 -20.98 -17.62
CA GLY A 147 -18.59 -21.30 -16.48
C GLY A 147 -19.18 -22.28 -15.47
N GLN A 148 -20.50 -22.45 -15.38
CA GLN A 148 -21.11 -23.31 -14.36
C GLN A 148 -20.61 -24.77 -14.37
N PRO A 149 -20.58 -25.49 -15.51
CA PRO A 149 -19.92 -26.80 -15.62
C PRO A 149 -18.46 -26.82 -15.13
N TRP A 150 -17.70 -25.75 -15.38
CA TRP A 150 -16.30 -25.64 -14.94
C TRP A 150 -16.20 -25.49 -13.42
N TRP A 151 -17.02 -24.60 -12.84
CA TRP A 151 -17.08 -24.41 -11.40
C TRP A 151 -17.54 -25.69 -10.68
N ASP A 152 -18.52 -26.40 -11.24
CA ASP A 152 -18.99 -27.69 -10.71
C ASP A 152 -17.94 -28.78 -10.82
N PHE A 153 -17.21 -28.90 -11.95
CA PHE A 153 -16.19 -29.93 -12.15
C PHE A 153 -15.07 -29.88 -11.11
N PHE A 154 -14.51 -28.68 -10.89
CA PHE A 154 -13.41 -28.50 -9.94
C PHE A 154 -13.84 -28.47 -8.45
N THR A 155 -15.12 -28.74 -8.14
CA THR A 155 -15.55 -29.11 -6.76
C THR A 155 -14.91 -30.41 -6.28
N THR A 156 -14.62 -31.33 -7.22
CA THR A 156 -14.13 -32.69 -6.94
C THR A 156 -12.74 -32.98 -7.50
N VAL A 157 -12.20 -32.08 -8.34
CA VAL A 157 -10.90 -32.24 -9.01
C VAL A 157 -9.87 -31.26 -8.44
N PRO A 158 -8.70 -31.73 -7.95
CA PRO A 158 -7.61 -30.86 -7.49
C PRO A 158 -7.03 -29.97 -8.59
N ARG A 159 -6.66 -28.73 -8.25
CA ARG A 159 -6.04 -27.74 -9.16
C ARG A 159 -4.53 -27.75 -9.04
N LEU A 160 -3.88 -28.67 -9.73
CA LEU A 160 -2.43 -28.87 -9.60
C LEU A 160 -1.60 -28.21 -10.72
N ASP A 161 -2.18 -27.88 -11.88
CA ASP A 161 -1.44 -27.45 -13.08
C ASP A 161 -1.87 -26.07 -13.64
N GLY A 162 -1.67 -24.99 -12.86
CA GLY A 162 -1.93 -23.62 -13.34
C GLY A 162 -3.39 -23.38 -13.74
N ASP A 163 -4.29 -24.10 -13.06
CA ASP A 163 -5.73 -24.22 -13.29
C ASP A 163 -6.17 -24.83 -14.64
N GLY A 164 -5.54 -24.46 -15.76
CA GLY A 164 -5.89 -24.93 -17.10
C GLY A 164 -7.26 -24.45 -17.62
N ARG A 165 -8.12 -23.91 -16.74
CA ARG A 165 -9.33 -23.16 -17.09
C ARG A 165 -8.95 -21.94 -17.96
N PRO A 166 -9.62 -21.70 -19.10
CA PRO A 166 -9.25 -20.61 -19.99
C PRO A 166 -9.72 -19.24 -19.48
N ILE A 167 -8.84 -18.24 -19.56
CA ILE A 167 -9.22 -16.81 -19.52
C ILE A 167 -10.21 -16.56 -20.67
N SER A 168 -11.31 -15.87 -20.37
CA SER A 168 -12.41 -15.67 -21.31
C SER A 168 -12.02 -14.84 -22.55
N LEU A 169 -11.27 -13.76 -22.36
CA LEU A 169 -10.71 -12.92 -23.42
C LEU A 169 -9.32 -12.42 -22.99
N THR A 170 -8.32 -12.52 -23.88
CA THR A 170 -7.01 -11.91 -23.66
C THR A 170 -6.69 -10.94 -24.79
N LEU A 171 -6.39 -9.67 -24.47
CA LEU A 171 -5.65 -8.81 -25.39
C LEU A 171 -4.17 -9.14 -25.24
N PHE A 172 -3.53 -9.54 -26.34
CA PHE A 172 -2.11 -9.92 -26.33
C PHE A 172 -1.36 -9.17 -27.41
N GLN A 173 -0.29 -8.47 -27.02
CA GLN A 173 0.54 -7.67 -27.94
C GLN A 173 -0.28 -6.66 -28.77
N ALA A 174 -1.40 -6.18 -28.19
CA ALA A 174 -2.28 -5.21 -28.80
C ALA A 174 -1.73 -3.79 -28.62
N VAL A 175 -1.76 -2.96 -29.66
CA VAL A 175 -1.24 -1.58 -29.62
C VAL A 175 -2.26 -0.57 -30.15
N ARG A 176 -2.68 0.40 -29.32
CA ARG A 176 -3.76 1.35 -29.68
C ARG A 176 -5.08 0.63 -30.03
N GLY A 177 -5.43 -0.36 -29.21
CA GLY A 177 -6.67 -1.14 -29.32
C GLY A 177 -7.74 -0.65 -28.33
N ALA A 178 -9.00 -0.64 -28.75
CA ALA A 178 -10.14 -0.30 -27.92
C ALA A 178 -11.18 -1.42 -27.88
N ILE A 179 -11.76 -1.68 -26.70
CA ILE A 179 -12.88 -2.59 -26.49
C ILE A 179 -14.01 -1.81 -25.80
N ARG A 180 -15.20 -1.79 -26.41
CA ARG A 180 -16.36 -1.02 -25.94
C ARG A 180 -17.55 -1.89 -25.60
N ASN A 181 -18.30 -1.49 -24.58
CA ASN A 181 -19.66 -1.97 -24.29
C ASN A 181 -19.80 -3.51 -24.21
N PHE A 182 -18.77 -4.18 -23.68
CA PHE A 182 -18.55 -5.62 -23.82
C PHE A 182 -19.03 -6.38 -22.58
N THR A 183 -19.84 -7.42 -22.77
CA THR A 183 -20.30 -8.29 -21.68
C THR A 183 -19.60 -9.64 -21.70
N ILE A 184 -19.15 -10.11 -20.54
CA ILE A 184 -18.67 -11.48 -20.32
C ILE A 184 -19.50 -12.11 -19.21
N ASP A 185 -20.43 -12.97 -19.58
CA ASP A 185 -21.31 -13.71 -18.66
C ASP A 185 -20.74 -15.12 -18.41
N ALA A 186 -20.75 -15.53 -17.14
CA ALA A 186 -20.25 -16.81 -16.63
C ALA A 186 -18.89 -17.25 -17.21
N PRO A 187 -17.80 -16.49 -17.03
CA PRO A 187 -16.45 -16.94 -17.43
C PRO A 187 -15.99 -18.15 -16.58
N PRO A 188 -15.23 -19.11 -17.15
CA PRO A 188 -14.77 -20.28 -16.39
C PRO A 188 -13.60 -19.97 -15.45
N PHE A 189 -12.79 -18.96 -15.78
CA PHE A 189 -11.63 -18.47 -15.02
C PHE A 189 -11.64 -16.92 -14.98
N TRP A 190 -10.52 -16.22 -15.19
CA TRP A 190 -10.50 -14.77 -15.32
C TRP A 190 -11.41 -14.31 -16.48
N CYS A 191 -12.14 -13.22 -16.25
CA CYS A 191 -13.02 -12.61 -17.23
C CYS A 191 -12.22 -12.05 -18.41
N ASN A 192 -11.13 -11.33 -18.13
CA ASN A 192 -10.26 -10.75 -19.13
C ASN A 192 -8.79 -10.68 -18.68
N CYS A 193 -7.86 -10.61 -19.63
CA CYS A 193 -6.49 -10.21 -19.37
C CYS A 193 -5.94 -9.27 -20.45
N ILE A 194 -5.18 -8.25 -20.04
CA ILE A 194 -4.38 -7.39 -20.93
C ILE A 194 -2.91 -7.74 -20.71
N ALA A 195 -2.29 -8.38 -21.70
CA ALA A 195 -0.94 -8.93 -21.63
C ALA A 195 -0.02 -8.37 -22.73
N GLU A 196 1.18 -7.95 -22.34
CA GLU A 196 2.23 -7.43 -23.25
C GLU A 196 1.74 -6.35 -24.24
N SER A 197 0.76 -5.54 -23.83
CA SER A 197 0.01 -4.62 -24.70
C SER A 197 0.24 -3.15 -24.33
N GLN A 198 0.02 -2.21 -25.27
CA GLN A 198 0.29 -0.79 -25.05
C GLN A 198 -0.82 0.13 -25.59
N SER A 199 -1.14 1.20 -24.85
CA SER A 199 -2.15 2.20 -25.26
C SER A 199 -3.53 1.58 -25.49
N VAL A 200 -4.01 0.78 -24.54
CA VAL A 200 -5.28 0.05 -24.62
C VAL A 200 -6.38 0.78 -23.86
N VAL A 201 -7.58 0.84 -24.43
CA VAL A 201 -8.78 1.38 -23.77
C VAL A 201 -9.85 0.29 -23.66
N TYR A 202 -10.32 0.05 -22.44
CA TYR A 202 -11.58 -0.63 -22.19
C TYR A 202 -12.59 0.40 -21.66
N ASP A 203 -13.80 0.40 -22.19
CA ASP A 203 -14.86 1.32 -21.79
C ASP A 203 -16.23 0.63 -21.84
N GLY A 204 -16.92 0.54 -20.69
CA GLY A 204 -18.19 -0.19 -20.60
C GLY A 204 -18.03 -1.71 -20.56
N MET A 205 -17.08 -2.23 -19.77
CA MET A 205 -16.93 -3.68 -19.55
C MET A 205 -17.85 -4.16 -18.42
N LYS A 206 -18.67 -5.17 -18.72
CA LYS A 206 -19.50 -5.88 -17.75
C LYS A 206 -19.00 -7.32 -17.61
N CYS A 207 -18.72 -7.74 -16.38
CA CYS A 207 -18.39 -9.13 -16.07
C CYS A 207 -19.37 -9.69 -15.02
N ASN A 208 -19.85 -10.91 -15.21
CA ASN A 208 -20.78 -11.53 -14.27
C ASN A 208 -20.51 -13.03 -14.06
N ALA A 209 -19.92 -13.35 -12.92
CA ALA A 209 -19.63 -14.70 -12.47
C ALA A 209 -20.51 -15.11 -11.28
N THR A 210 -21.83 -15.07 -11.49
CA THR A 210 -22.80 -15.57 -10.51
C THR A 210 -23.11 -17.03 -10.76
N ASN A 211 -22.86 -17.88 -9.76
CA ASN A 211 -23.25 -19.29 -9.73
C ASN A 211 -24.76 -19.47 -9.66
N THR A 212 -25.26 -20.45 -10.40
CA THR A 212 -26.68 -20.85 -10.42
C THR A 212 -26.92 -22.22 -9.75
N ASN A 213 -25.87 -22.95 -9.37
CA ASN A 213 -26.02 -24.21 -8.64
C ASN A 213 -26.39 -23.96 -7.17
N ALA A 214 -27.65 -24.27 -6.82
CA ALA A 214 -28.21 -24.08 -5.49
C ALA A 214 -27.49 -24.85 -4.36
N THR A 215 -26.78 -25.94 -4.69
CA THR A 215 -25.96 -26.71 -3.73
C THR A 215 -24.82 -25.84 -3.16
N PHE A 216 -24.39 -24.85 -3.94
CA PHE A 216 -23.27 -23.97 -3.66
C PHE A 216 -23.70 -22.50 -3.53
N ALA A 217 -24.98 -22.26 -3.24
CA ALA A 217 -25.41 -20.95 -2.74
C ALA A 217 -24.60 -20.60 -1.49
N GLY A 218 -24.00 -19.41 -1.47
CA GLY A 218 -23.12 -18.97 -0.40
C GLY A 218 -21.72 -19.62 -0.40
N GLN A 219 -21.20 -20.12 -1.54
CA GLN A 219 -19.95 -20.93 -1.58
C GLN A 219 -18.93 -20.63 -2.75
N ASN A 220 -17.69 -21.12 -2.58
CA ASN A 220 -16.39 -21.14 -3.38
C ASN A 220 -16.24 -22.62 -3.59
N ILE A 221 -16.54 -23.00 -4.78
CA ILE A 221 -16.20 -24.34 -5.15
C ILE A 221 -14.73 -24.38 -5.61
N VAL A 222 -14.15 -23.27 -6.11
CA VAL A 222 -12.91 -23.32 -6.91
C VAL A 222 -12.06 -22.02 -6.99
N PRO A 223 -11.43 -21.49 -5.92
CA PRO A 223 -10.64 -20.24 -6.01
C PRO A 223 -9.58 -20.28 -7.12
N ASN A 224 -9.19 -19.12 -7.66
CA ASN A 224 -8.12 -19.04 -8.67
C ASN A 224 -6.75 -19.41 -8.05
N THR A 225 -5.73 -19.59 -8.87
CA THR A 225 -4.39 -20.04 -8.43
C THR A 225 -3.47 -18.93 -7.90
N ASP A 226 -3.95 -17.70 -7.70
CA ASP A 226 -3.08 -16.52 -7.54
C ASP A 226 -2.43 -16.34 -6.16
N GLY A 227 -2.78 -17.22 -5.23
CA GLY A 227 -1.88 -17.69 -4.17
C GLY A 227 -2.24 -17.32 -2.73
N ASP A 228 -3.45 -16.83 -2.43
CA ASP A 228 -3.83 -16.54 -1.05
C ASP A 228 -3.99 -17.82 -0.20
N SER A 229 -2.88 -18.18 0.42
CA SER A 229 -2.75 -19.26 1.41
C SER A 229 -2.60 -18.70 2.83
N TYR A 230 -2.77 -17.38 3.04
CA TYR A 230 -2.52 -16.71 4.32
C TYR A 230 -3.80 -16.39 5.11
N PHE A 231 -4.65 -17.41 5.32
CA PHE A 231 -5.67 -17.39 6.36
C PHE A 231 -5.53 -18.60 7.30
N PRO A 232 -4.74 -18.48 8.39
CA PRO A 232 -4.50 -19.58 9.35
C PRO A 232 -5.72 -19.94 10.23
N TYR A 233 -6.91 -19.41 9.92
CA TYR A 233 -8.20 -19.78 10.53
C TYR A 233 -9.13 -20.54 9.56
N ALA A 234 -8.63 -20.96 8.40
CA ALA A 234 -9.36 -21.76 7.42
C ALA A 234 -9.51 -23.26 7.81
N GLU A 235 -9.89 -23.55 9.06
CA GLU A 235 -10.71 -24.75 9.33
C GLU A 235 -12.15 -24.55 8.81
N SER A 236 -12.55 -23.28 8.62
CA SER A 236 -13.82 -22.95 7.97
C SER A 236 -13.77 -23.29 6.49
N ARG A 237 -14.45 -24.37 6.11
CA ARG A 237 -14.84 -24.70 4.73
C ARG A 237 -15.88 -23.71 4.21
N THR A 238 -15.54 -22.42 4.21
CA THR A 238 -16.43 -21.32 3.78
C THR A 238 -15.84 -20.60 2.58
N LEU A 239 -16.72 -20.22 1.67
CA LEU A 239 -16.43 -20.33 0.27
C LEU A 239 -17.20 -19.17 -0.53
N SER A 240 -16.76 -18.61 -1.68
CA SER A 240 -17.48 -17.68 -2.65
C SER A 240 -17.04 -17.78 -4.15
N PHE A 241 -17.57 -17.06 -5.16
CA PHE A 241 -17.17 -17.32 -6.58
C PHE A 241 -15.72 -16.93 -6.99
N LEU A 242 -15.33 -17.18 -8.25
CA LEU A 242 -14.01 -17.81 -8.54
C LEU A 242 -13.19 -17.14 -9.64
N VAL A 243 -13.71 -16.04 -10.11
CA VAL A 243 -13.38 -15.37 -11.34
C VAL A 243 -12.68 -14.09 -10.93
N SER A 244 -11.49 -13.83 -11.45
CA SER A 244 -10.98 -12.46 -11.48
C SER A 244 -11.76 -11.69 -12.55
N GLY A 245 -12.06 -10.42 -12.32
CA GLY A 245 -12.55 -9.55 -13.39
C GLY A 245 -11.48 -9.38 -14.46
N ILE A 246 -10.50 -8.50 -14.22
CA ILE A 246 -9.52 -8.13 -15.26
C ILE A 246 -8.11 -8.07 -14.67
N ASP A 247 -7.21 -8.84 -15.29
CA ASP A 247 -5.80 -8.91 -14.93
C ASP A 247 -4.95 -8.13 -15.94
N THR A 248 -4.06 -7.23 -15.49
CA THR A 248 -3.07 -6.57 -16.37
C THR A 248 -1.68 -7.13 -16.12
N TYR A 249 -0.92 -7.41 -17.19
CA TYR A 249 0.44 -7.90 -17.10
C TYR A 249 1.33 -7.33 -18.21
N ARG A 250 2.55 -6.88 -17.88
CA ARG A 250 3.53 -6.35 -18.86
C ARG A 250 2.95 -5.29 -19.82
N SER A 251 2.01 -4.48 -19.34
CA SER A 251 1.20 -3.61 -20.21
C SER A 251 1.28 -2.15 -19.78
N ASP A 252 1.34 -1.25 -20.76
CA ASP A 252 1.66 0.17 -20.55
C ASP A 252 0.61 1.10 -21.16
N ASN A 253 0.30 2.21 -20.49
CA ASN A 253 -0.70 3.20 -20.94
C ASN A 253 -2.08 2.57 -21.11
N ILE A 254 -2.71 2.14 -20.01
CA ILE A 254 -3.96 1.38 -20.02
C ILE A 254 -5.09 2.19 -19.37
N SER A 255 -6.23 2.31 -20.06
CA SER A 255 -7.44 2.95 -19.55
C SER A 255 -8.56 1.93 -19.32
N LEU A 256 -9.09 1.89 -18.10
CA LEU A 256 -10.12 0.96 -17.63
C LEU A 256 -11.33 1.77 -17.14
N LEU A 257 -12.32 1.99 -18.01
CA LEU A 257 -13.39 2.97 -17.80
C LEU A 257 -14.77 2.32 -17.71
N ASN A 258 -15.59 2.78 -16.75
CA ASN A 258 -17.01 2.44 -16.64
C ASN A 258 -17.26 0.92 -16.54
N PHE A 259 -16.76 0.28 -15.49
CA PHE A 259 -16.86 -1.19 -15.31
C PHE A 259 -17.90 -1.58 -14.26
N ASP A 260 -18.64 -2.65 -14.52
CA ASP A 260 -19.48 -3.35 -13.52
C ASP A 260 -19.11 -4.83 -13.48
N ILE A 261 -18.41 -5.23 -12.42
CA ILE A 261 -17.80 -6.54 -12.25
C ILE A 261 -18.47 -7.25 -11.07
N THR A 262 -19.24 -8.30 -11.35
CA THR A 262 -19.71 -9.26 -10.35
C THR A 262 -18.83 -10.49 -10.38
N CYS A 263 -18.03 -10.67 -9.33
CA CYS A 263 -17.02 -11.71 -9.23
C CYS A 263 -16.77 -12.09 -7.77
N GLY A 264 -16.12 -13.23 -7.53
CA GLY A 264 -15.81 -13.69 -6.17
C GLY A 264 -14.31 -13.76 -5.83
N ASP A 265 -13.46 -13.43 -6.80
CA ASP A 265 -12.02 -13.18 -6.63
C ASP A 265 -11.69 -11.70 -6.91
N ASP A 266 -10.48 -11.37 -7.36
CA ASP A 266 -10.05 -9.99 -7.64
C ASP A 266 -10.88 -9.32 -8.75
N CYS A 267 -11.53 -8.21 -8.44
CA CYS A 267 -12.31 -7.40 -9.40
C CYS A 267 -11.42 -6.81 -10.50
N LEU A 268 -10.27 -6.28 -10.12
CA LEU A 268 -9.16 -5.90 -10.99
C LEU A 268 -7.87 -6.40 -10.31
N ALA A 269 -6.91 -6.89 -11.09
CA ALA A 269 -5.61 -7.29 -10.57
C ALA A 269 -4.47 -6.71 -11.42
N ILE A 270 -3.73 -5.78 -10.83
CA ILE A 270 -2.55 -5.18 -11.44
C ILE A 270 -1.34 -6.07 -11.13
N LYS A 271 -0.97 -6.95 -12.08
CA LYS A 271 0.22 -7.82 -11.97
C LYS A 271 1.47 -7.09 -12.47
N GLY A 272 2.63 -7.74 -12.34
CA GLY A 272 3.94 -7.16 -12.63
C GLY A 272 4.11 -6.56 -14.03
N ASN A 273 4.96 -5.54 -14.10
CA ASN A 273 5.35 -4.76 -15.28
C ASN A 273 4.17 -4.03 -15.95
N SER A 274 3.19 -3.63 -15.15
CA SER A 274 2.02 -2.89 -15.60
C SER A 274 2.14 -1.42 -15.18
N THR A 275 2.21 -0.50 -16.14
CA THR A 275 2.56 0.92 -15.91
C THR A 275 1.59 1.90 -16.57
N ASN A 276 1.50 3.12 -16.01
CA ASN A 276 0.69 4.21 -16.56
C ASN A 276 -0.78 3.79 -16.75
N ILE A 277 -1.43 3.39 -15.65
CA ILE A 277 -2.80 2.86 -15.66
C ILE A 277 -3.78 3.88 -15.07
N VAL A 278 -4.88 4.11 -15.77
CA VAL A 278 -6.04 4.88 -15.29
C VAL A 278 -7.23 3.95 -15.18
N ALA A 279 -7.84 3.85 -14.00
CA ALA A 279 -9.12 3.15 -13.80
C ALA A 279 -10.17 4.11 -13.25
N GLN A 280 -11.30 4.27 -13.93
CA GLN A 280 -12.33 5.24 -13.52
C GLN A 280 -13.74 4.66 -13.60
N ASN A 281 -14.58 5.00 -12.61
CA ASN A 281 -15.97 4.56 -12.51
C ASN A 281 -16.09 3.02 -12.49
N VAL A 282 -15.44 2.38 -11.52
CA VAL A 282 -15.39 0.91 -11.39
C VAL A 282 -16.29 0.47 -10.24
N VAL A 283 -17.22 -0.45 -10.51
CA VAL A 283 -18.08 -1.08 -9.51
C VAL A 283 -17.70 -2.56 -9.38
N CYS A 284 -17.25 -2.94 -8.18
CA CYS A 284 -16.91 -4.31 -7.81
C CYS A 284 -17.99 -4.88 -6.88
N ARG A 285 -18.61 -5.99 -7.31
CA ARG A 285 -19.74 -6.65 -6.63
C ARG A 285 -19.30 -8.00 -6.08
N GLY A 286 -18.97 -7.97 -4.79
CA GLY A 286 -18.29 -9.02 -4.06
C GLY A 286 -16.83 -9.27 -4.49
N GLY A 287 -16.28 -10.37 -3.99
CA GLY A 287 -14.94 -10.86 -4.32
C GLY A 287 -13.83 -10.42 -3.38
N ASN A 288 -12.61 -10.29 -3.90
CA ASN A 288 -11.42 -9.96 -3.10
C ASN A 288 -11.14 -8.45 -3.01
N GLY A 289 -11.76 -7.65 -3.87
CA GLY A 289 -11.49 -6.21 -4.04
C GLY A 289 -10.64 -5.94 -5.29
N ILE A 290 -9.98 -4.79 -5.33
CA ILE A 290 -8.98 -4.46 -6.37
C ILE A 290 -7.59 -4.79 -5.84
N ALA A 291 -6.84 -5.64 -6.53
CA ALA A 291 -5.52 -6.09 -6.14
C ALA A 291 -4.38 -5.41 -6.90
N PHE A 292 -3.32 -5.10 -6.17
CA PHE A 292 -1.97 -4.95 -6.69
C PHE A 292 -1.22 -6.24 -6.40
N GLY A 293 -1.15 -7.13 -7.39
CA GLY A 293 -0.45 -8.42 -7.33
C GLY A 293 -1.29 -9.68 -7.50
N SER A 294 -0.77 -10.86 -7.14
CA SER A 294 0.48 -11.07 -6.41
C SER A 294 1.74 -10.65 -7.18
N LEU A 295 2.67 -9.98 -6.49
CA LEU A 295 3.93 -9.42 -7.03
C LEU A 295 5.15 -10.12 -6.41
N GLY A 296 6.24 -10.24 -7.15
CA GLY A 296 7.48 -10.89 -6.66
C GLY A 296 7.41 -12.42 -6.62
N GLN A 297 6.50 -13.06 -7.38
CA GLN A 297 6.36 -14.52 -7.41
C GLN A 297 7.58 -15.22 -8.04
N TYR A 298 8.26 -14.58 -8.99
CA TYR A 298 9.31 -15.20 -9.80
C TYR A 298 10.66 -14.60 -9.42
N VAL A 299 11.52 -15.37 -8.73
CA VAL A 299 12.86 -14.92 -8.30
C VAL A 299 13.71 -14.28 -9.41
N ASN A 300 13.58 -14.74 -10.65
CA ASN A 300 14.33 -14.26 -11.80
C ASN A 300 13.64 -13.11 -12.57
N LEU A 301 12.48 -12.64 -12.11
CA LEU A 301 11.78 -11.50 -12.69
C LEU A 301 11.73 -10.36 -11.66
N THR A 302 11.82 -9.13 -12.16
CA THR A 302 11.52 -7.93 -11.39
C THR A 302 10.14 -7.47 -11.81
N ASP A 303 9.20 -7.41 -10.86
CA ASP A 303 7.84 -6.92 -11.12
C ASP A 303 7.76 -5.42 -10.79
N ILE A 304 7.50 -4.59 -11.79
CA ILE A 304 7.34 -3.13 -11.62
C ILE A 304 5.87 -2.75 -11.81
N VAL A 305 5.29 -2.01 -10.88
CA VAL A 305 3.99 -1.34 -11.06
C VAL A 305 4.20 0.14 -10.76
N GLU A 306 4.02 1.02 -11.74
CA GLU A 306 4.28 2.45 -11.54
C GLU A 306 3.25 3.33 -12.26
N ASN A 307 2.89 4.45 -11.63
CA ASN A 307 1.92 5.44 -12.12
C ASN A 307 0.52 4.83 -12.32
N VAL A 308 -0.15 4.50 -11.23
CA VAL A 308 -1.53 3.97 -11.27
C VAL A 308 -2.49 4.92 -10.57
N TYR A 309 -3.40 5.50 -11.33
CA TYR A 309 -4.43 6.42 -10.84
C TYR A 309 -5.81 5.74 -10.95
N MET A 310 -6.51 5.64 -9.82
CA MET A 310 -7.84 5.05 -9.77
C MET A 310 -8.82 6.03 -9.11
N GLU A 311 -9.98 6.27 -9.73
CA GLU A 311 -10.96 7.24 -9.23
C GLU A 311 -12.42 6.76 -9.38
N ASN A 312 -13.28 7.13 -8.43
CA ASN A 312 -14.69 6.75 -8.39
C ASN A 312 -14.87 5.22 -8.34
N LEU A 313 -14.32 4.61 -7.29
CA LEU A 313 -14.36 3.16 -7.07
C LEU A 313 -15.47 2.81 -6.08
N THR A 314 -16.30 1.80 -6.40
CA THR A 314 -17.34 1.29 -5.50
C THR A 314 -17.14 -0.20 -5.25
N MET A 315 -16.86 -0.58 -4.02
CA MET A 315 -16.70 -1.98 -3.61
C MET A 315 -17.87 -2.33 -2.70
N THR A 316 -18.83 -3.07 -3.25
CA THR A 316 -20.03 -3.48 -2.54
C THR A 316 -20.10 -4.99 -2.36
N ARG A 317 -20.34 -5.42 -1.12
CA ARG A 317 -20.91 -6.74 -0.86
C ARG A 317 -22.25 -6.86 -1.59
N ILE A 318 -22.52 -8.02 -2.17
CA ILE A 318 -23.86 -8.44 -2.63
C ILE A 318 -24.48 -9.38 -1.61
N ASP A 319 -25.69 -9.90 -1.86
CA ASP A 319 -26.36 -10.82 -0.93
C ASP A 319 -25.39 -11.96 -0.51
N PRO A 320 -25.04 -12.09 0.78
CA PRO A 320 -24.08 -13.09 1.23
C PRO A 320 -24.60 -14.53 1.11
N THR A 321 -25.91 -14.72 0.94
CA THR A 321 -26.51 -16.03 0.60
C THR A 321 -26.30 -16.41 -0.87
N VAL A 322 -26.04 -15.43 -1.73
CA VAL A 322 -25.54 -15.63 -3.09
C VAL A 322 -24.02 -15.75 -3.05
N GLN A 323 -23.32 -14.68 -2.65
CA GLN A 323 -21.86 -14.60 -2.63
C GLN A 323 -21.33 -13.91 -1.34
N PRO A 324 -20.73 -14.64 -0.39
CA PRO A 324 -20.32 -14.07 0.91
C PRO A 324 -18.96 -13.35 0.92
N ASN A 325 -18.20 -13.31 -0.17
CA ASN A 325 -16.95 -12.55 -0.24
C ASN A 325 -17.19 -11.09 -0.61
N MET A 326 -16.58 -10.20 0.18
CA MET A 326 -16.10 -8.88 -0.25
C MET A 326 -14.93 -8.54 0.68
N ASN A 327 -13.73 -9.05 0.38
CA ASN A 327 -12.63 -9.11 1.34
C ASN A 327 -11.95 -7.76 1.55
N ASN A 328 -11.58 -7.05 0.49
CA ASN A 328 -10.91 -5.75 0.58
C ASN A 328 -11.61 -4.69 -0.27
N GLY A 329 -11.31 -3.41 -0.01
CA GLY A 329 -11.55 -2.33 -0.97
C GLY A 329 -10.51 -2.37 -2.09
N VAL A 330 -9.35 -1.75 -1.84
CA VAL A 330 -8.14 -1.85 -2.67
C VAL A 330 -7.03 -2.42 -1.79
N TYR A 331 -6.26 -3.38 -2.29
CA TYR A 331 -5.24 -4.07 -1.49
C TYR A 331 -4.01 -4.49 -2.31
N PHE A 332 -2.95 -4.84 -1.58
CA PHE A 332 -1.61 -5.08 -2.10
C PHE A 332 -1.09 -6.42 -1.59
N LYS A 333 -0.66 -7.30 -2.49
CA LYS A 333 -0.09 -8.62 -2.16
C LYS A 333 1.26 -8.82 -2.87
N SER A 334 2.33 -9.01 -2.10
CA SER A 334 3.61 -9.52 -2.60
C SER A 334 4.00 -10.84 -1.91
N TRP A 335 4.77 -11.66 -2.62
CA TRP A 335 5.41 -12.84 -2.06
C TRP A 335 6.52 -12.46 -1.05
N ASP A 336 6.94 -13.41 -0.24
CA ASP A 336 8.04 -13.25 0.72
C ASP A 336 9.43 -13.31 0.05
N GLY A 337 10.48 -13.18 0.85
CA GLY A 337 11.88 -13.22 0.39
C GLY A 337 12.44 -14.64 0.23
N SER A 338 11.69 -15.66 0.64
CA SER A 338 12.02 -17.08 0.43
C SER A 338 11.47 -17.59 -0.89
N ILE A 339 12.00 -18.71 -1.40
CA ILE A 339 11.40 -19.46 -2.51
C ILE A 339 10.54 -20.58 -1.92
N ASN A 340 9.24 -20.37 -1.93
CA ASN A 340 8.23 -21.29 -1.41
C ASN A 340 7.61 -22.12 -2.55
N GLY A 341 8.31 -23.18 -2.95
CA GLY A 341 7.90 -24.08 -4.04
C GLY A 341 8.22 -23.52 -5.42
N ALA A 342 7.46 -23.91 -6.44
CA ALA A 342 7.63 -23.45 -7.81
C ALA A 342 6.28 -22.94 -8.37
N PRO A 343 6.30 -21.94 -9.27
CA PRO A 343 5.11 -21.57 -10.05
C PRO A 343 4.51 -22.79 -10.76
N PRO A 344 3.17 -22.85 -10.93
CA PRO A 344 2.25 -21.71 -10.84
C PRO A 344 1.71 -21.43 -9.42
N THR A 345 1.71 -22.41 -8.52
CA THR A 345 1.10 -22.30 -7.18
C THR A 345 2.08 -21.91 -6.07
N GLY A 346 3.38 -22.10 -6.29
CA GLY A 346 4.47 -21.62 -5.43
C GLY A 346 5.27 -20.48 -6.05
N GLY A 347 6.33 -20.05 -5.39
CA GLY A 347 7.19 -18.96 -5.82
C GLY A 347 7.76 -18.15 -4.66
N GLY A 348 8.17 -16.92 -4.93
CA GLY A 348 8.74 -15.97 -3.99
C GLY A 348 10.17 -15.57 -4.33
N ALA A 349 10.79 -14.78 -3.44
CA ALA A 349 12.09 -14.13 -3.61
C ALA A 349 12.22 -13.20 -4.84
N GLY A 350 11.13 -12.89 -5.55
CA GLY A 350 11.11 -11.92 -6.64
C GLY A 350 11.14 -10.48 -6.11
N GLY A 351 11.94 -9.64 -6.76
CA GLY A 351 12.11 -8.23 -6.42
C GLY A 351 11.24 -7.28 -7.26
N GLY A 352 11.39 -5.99 -6.98
CA GLY A 352 10.69 -4.91 -7.69
C GLY A 352 9.96 -3.97 -6.75
N PHE A 353 9.05 -3.18 -7.30
CA PHE A 353 8.28 -2.19 -6.55
C PHE A 353 6.94 -1.88 -7.20
N ALA A 354 5.97 -1.52 -6.35
CA ALA A 354 4.73 -0.86 -6.73
C ALA A 354 4.75 0.57 -6.16
N LYS A 355 4.64 1.59 -7.03
CA LYS A 355 4.93 3.00 -6.69
C LYS A 355 4.07 4.02 -7.43
N ASN A 356 3.84 5.19 -6.80
CA ASN A 356 3.05 6.30 -7.32
C ASN A 356 1.63 5.82 -7.67
N ILE A 357 0.91 5.43 -6.63
CA ILE A 357 -0.41 4.79 -6.72
C ILE A 357 -1.41 5.66 -5.97
N THR A 358 -2.38 6.23 -6.68
CA THR A 358 -3.42 7.07 -6.08
C THR A 358 -4.79 6.44 -6.26
N THR A 359 -5.53 6.32 -5.16
CA THR A 359 -6.91 5.81 -5.14
C THR A 359 -7.83 6.87 -4.54
N ARG A 360 -8.68 7.47 -5.38
CA ARG A 360 -9.50 8.64 -5.06
C ARG A 360 -11.01 8.33 -5.13
N ASN A 361 -11.81 8.97 -4.28
CA ASN A 361 -13.28 8.87 -4.26
C ASN A 361 -13.74 7.40 -4.18
N VAL A 362 -13.39 6.75 -3.08
CA VAL A 362 -13.57 5.30 -2.89
C VAL A 362 -14.70 5.05 -1.90
N VAL A 363 -15.73 4.31 -2.33
CA VAL A 363 -16.92 3.99 -1.56
C VAL A 363 -16.95 2.50 -1.22
N LEU A 364 -16.99 2.20 0.07
CA LEU A 364 -16.97 0.84 0.62
C LEU A 364 -18.34 0.47 1.21
N ASN A 365 -18.91 -0.66 0.81
CA ASN A 365 -20.15 -1.15 1.40
C ASN A 365 -19.96 -2.58 1.92
N GLN A 366 -19.85 -2.71 3.25
CA GLN A 366 -19.68 -3.95 3.99
C GLN A 366 -18.45 -4.77 3.55
N VAL A 367 -17.33 -4.13 3.21
CA VAL A 367 -16.06 -4.83 2.93
C VAL A 367 -15.51 -5.49 4.22
N ASN A 368 -14.77 -6.59 4.16
CA ASN A 368 -14.17 -7.15 5.39
C ASN A 368 -13.09 -6.19 5.93
N ARG A 369 -12.21 -5.69 5.05
CA ARG A 369 -11.17 -4.69 5.34
C ARG A 369 -11.22 -3.54 4.31
N PRO A 370 -11.02 -2.27 4.70
CA PRO A 370 -10.88 -1.18 3.74
C PRO A 370 -9.68 -1.38 2.79
N THR A 371 -8.50 -1.65 3.34
CA THR A 371 -7.27 -1.93 2.59
C THR A 371 -6.44 -2.98 3.31
N THR A 372 -5.55 -3.66 2.59
CA THR A 372 -4.56 -4.59 3.13
C THR A 372 -3.24 -4.40 2.39
N ILE A 373 -2.10 -4.42 3.09
CA ILE A 373 -0.77 -4.57 2.47
C ILE A 373 -0.14 -5.83 3.05
N SER A 374 0.07 -6.84 2.21
CA SER A 374 0.66 -8.13 2.58
C SER A 374 1.95 -8.37 1.79
N GLN A 375 2.99 -8.81 2.49
CA GLN A 375 4.32 -9.08 1.92
C GLN A 375 4.86 -10.47 2.29
N THR A 376 3.98 -11.45 2.48
CA THR A 376 4.40 -12.86 2.58
C THR A 376 3.38 -13.80 1.95
N ASN A 377 2.94 -13.51 0.72
CA ASN A 377 2.16 -14.49 -0.05
C ASN A 377 2.97 -15.79 -0.17
N GLY A 378 2.37 -16.95 0.16
CA GLY A 378 3.06 -18.25 0.23
C GLY A 378 4.03 -18.47 1.40
N GLY A 379 4.32 -17.44 2.22
CA GLY A 379 5.36 -17.46 3.24
C GLY A 379 4.99 -18.10 4.57
N LYS A 380 5.99 -18.69 5.23
CA LYS A 380 5.88 -19.50 6.47
C LYS A 380 6.69 -18.89 7.62
N SER A 381 6.56 -19.48 8.81
CA SER A 381 7.36 -19.09 9.96
C SER A 381 8.85 -19.38 9.72
N GLY A 382 9.70 -18.36 9.84
CA GLY A 382 11.14 -18.46 9.60
C GLY A 382 11.60 -18.05 8.20
N ASP A 383 10.67 -17.73 7.28
CA ASP A 383 11.02 -17.25 5.95
C ASP A 383 11.61 -15.83 5.94
N LEU A 384 12.35 -15.52 4.88
CA LEU A 384 12.97 -14.20 4.71
C LEU A 384 11.90 -13.12 4.44
N PRO A 385 12.04 -11.90 4.99
CA PRO A 385 11.17 -10.78 4.63
C PRO A 385 11.19 -10.50 3.12
N SER A 386 10.06 -10.11 2.55
CA SER A 386 9.99 -9.73 1.14
C SER A 386 10.98 -8.62 0.81
N ILE A 387 11.64 -8.77 -0.34
CA ILE A 387 12.47 -7.73 -0.96
C ILE A 387 11.67 -6.83 -1.91
N TYR A 388 10.39 -7.14 -2.13
CA TYR A 388 9.46 -6.29 -2.87
C TYR A 388 9.14 -5.02 -2.09
N LYS A 389 8.81 -3.93 -2.79
CA LYS A 389 8.49 -2.66 -2.14
C LYS A 389 7.12 -2.11 -2.52
N PHE A 390 6.46 -1.52 -1.54
CA PHE A 390 5.27 -0.69 -1.69
C PHE A 390 5.64 0.73 -1.25
N GLU A 391 5.69 1.67 -2.19
CA GLU A 391 6.15 3.05 -1.98
C GLU A 391 5.12 4.04 -2.54
N ASP A 392 5.00 5.24 -1.97
CA ASP A 392 4.22 6.35 -2.56
C ASP A 392 2.76 5.99 -2.93
N ILE A 393 2.03 5.44 -1.94
CA ILE A 393 0.62 5.03 -2.05
C ILE A 393 -0.27 6.06 -1.35
N HIS A 394 -1.24 6.60 -2.10
CA HIS A 394 -2.17 7.65 -1.67
C HIS A 394 -3.62 7.14 -1.65
N TYR A 395 -4.29 7.33 -0.51
CA TYR A 395 -5.70 7.03 -0.31
C TYR A 395 -6.44 8.35 -0.08
N GLU A 396 -7.27 8.78 -1.04
CA GLU A 396 -7.90 10.11 -1.03
C GLU A 396 -9.43 10.00 -1.06
N ASN A 397 -10.11 10.71 -0.16
CA ASN A 397 -11.59 10.72 -0.09
C ASN A 397 -12.21 9.30 -0.07
N TRP A 398 -11.73 8.46 0.84
CA TRP A 398 -12.28 7.14 1.13
C TRP A 398 -13.42 7.23 2.15
N SER A 399 -14.50 6.49 1.92
CA SER A 399 -15.68 6.47 2.80
C SER A 399 -16.41 5.12 2.75
N GLY A 400 -17.26 4.83 3.76
CA GLY A 400 -18.12 3.66 3.73
C GLY A 400 -18.14 2.84 5.03
N THR A 401 -18.36 1.53 4.89
CA THR A 401 -18.49 0.58 6.02
C THR A 401 -17.63 -0.67 5.83
N SER A 402 -17.07 -1.17 6.93
CA SER A 402 -16.38 -2.47 7.01
C SER A 402 -17.03 -3.41 8.04
N LEU A 403 -16.86 -4.72 7.86
CA LEU A 403 -17.35 -5.75 8.80
C LEU A 403 -16.34 -6.08 9.91
N THR A 404 -15.09 -5.68 9.76
CA THR A 404 -14.07 -5.81 10.81
C THR A 404 -13.53 -4.44 11.23
N ASN A 405 -13.00 -4.38 12.45
CA ASN A 405 -12.27 -3.23 12.98
C ASN A 405 -10.82 -3.15 12.44
N GLU A 406 -10.41 -4.10 11.59
CA GLU A 406 -9.06 -4.15 11.01
C GLU A 406 -8.99 -3.24 9.78
N VAL A 407 -8.54 -2.02 9.98
CA VAL A 407 -8.41 -1.01 8.91
C VAL A 407 -7.28 -1.36 7.93
N ALA A 408 -6.22 -2.01 8.42
CA ALA A 408 -5.14 -2.59 7.60
C ALA A 408 -4.40 -3.73 8.34
N HIS A 409 -4.17 -4.84 7.64
CA HIS A 409 -3.35 -5.96 8.12
C HIS A 409 -1.85 -5.69 7.87
N ARG A 410 -0.97 -6.24 8.73
CA ARG A 410 0.52 -6.21 8.68
C ARG A 410 1.23 -4.86 8.71
N VAL A 411 0.54 -3.77 8.38
CA VAL A 411 0.87 -2.40 8.81
C VAL A 411 1.18 -2.37 10.31
N LYS A 412 0.44 -3.16 11.12
CA LYS A 412 0.70 -3.37 12.55
C LYS A 412 2.16 -3.70 12.86
N ILE A 413 2.77 -4.71 12.22
CA ILE A 413 4.11 -5.21 12.61
C ILE A 413 5.18 -4.11 12.41
N TRP A 414 5.03 -3.25 11.41
CA TRP A 414 5.96 -2.14 11.14
C TRP A 414 5.61 -0.85 11.88
N LEU A 415 4.32 -0.61 12.17
CA LEU A 415 3.88 0.54 12.96
C LEU A 415 4.00 0.34 14.47
N GLU A 416 3.99 -0.88 15.02
CA GLU A 416 4.15 -1.11 16.46
C GLU A 416 5.45 -0.47 17.04
N PRO A 417 6.62 -0.60 16.39
CA PRO A 417 7.82 0.17 16.75
C PRO A 417 7.64 1.69 16.78
N ILE A 418 6.73 2.25 15.98
CA ILE A 418 6.50 3.69 15.83
C ILE A 418 5.44 4.16 16.83
N LEU A 419 4.25 3.53 16.82
CA LEU A 419 3.09 3.82 17.67
C LEU A 419 3.42 3.66 19.15
N TYR A 420 4.21 2.65 19.51
CA TYR A 420 4.56 2.36 20.91
C TYR A 420 5.96 2.86 21.30
N SER A 421 6.64 3.63 20.45
CA SER A 421 7.92 4.25 20.79
C SER A 421 7.84 5.24 21.96
N VAL A 422 6.68 5.86 22.19
CA VAL A 422 6.42 6.87 23.22
C VAL A 422 5.24 6.44 24.09
N VAL A 423 5.48 6.25 25.38
CA VAL A 423 4.44 5.86 26.36
C VAL A 423 4.41 6.87 27.52
N VAL A 424 3.21 7.29 27.93
CA VAL A 424 3.02 8.19 29.07
C VAL A 424 1.93 7.71 30.02
N PHE A 425 2.30 7.50 31.29
CA PHE A 425 1.42 7.17 32.39
C PHE A 425 1.08 8.42 33.20
N SER A 426 -0.12 8.98 33.01
CA SER A 426 -0.53 10.25 33.64
C SER A 426 -1.71 10.16 34.63
N LYS A 427 -2.50 9.07 34.62
CA LYS A 427 -3.59 8.79 35.59
C LYS A 427 -3.82 7.28 35.71
N PRO A 428 -4.38 6.76 36.82
CA PRO A 428 -5.02 5.46 36.85
C PRO A 428 -6.32 5.53 36.05
N ILE A 429 -6.64 4.49 35.28
CA ILE A 429 -8.04 4.24 34.87
C ILE A 429 -8.61 3.22 35.87
N PRO A 430 -9.71 3.55 36.60
CA PRO A 430 -10.34 2.59 37.50
C PRO A 430 -10.72 1.29 36.77
N GLY A 431 -10.39 0.15 37.36
CA GLY A 431 -10.69 -1.17 36.80
C GLY A 431 -9.70 -1.70 35.74
N HIS A 432 -8.76 -0.90 35.26
CA HIS A 432 -7.77 -1.35 34.26
C HIS A 432 -6.38 -1.49 34.88
N VAL A 433 -6.00 -2.72 35.23
CA VAL A 433 -4.60 -3.10 35.29
C VAL A 433 -4.14 -3.23 33.83
N PHE A 434 -3.40 -2.25 33.32
CA PHE A 434 -2.96 -2.18 31.92
C PHE A 434 -2.01 -3.32 31.49
N PHE A 435 -1.54 -4.10 32.47
CA PHE A 435 -0.70 -5.27 32.31
C PHE A 435 -1.36 -6.48 33.00
N ASP A 436 -2.69 -6.60 32.89
CA ASP A 436 -3.42 -7.76 33.41
C ASP A 436 -3.43 -8.89 32.38
N PRO A 437 -2.75 -10.02 32.63
CA PRO A 437 -2.89 -11.20 31.79
C PRO A 437 -4.30 -11.81 31.83
N ALA A 438 -5.18 -11.38 32.76
CA ALA A 438 -6.53 -11.90 32.93
C ALA A 438 -7.67 -11.00 32.41
N HIS A 439 -7.41 -9.79 31.90
CA HIS A 439 -8.49 -8.90 31.42
C HIS A 439 -8.60 -8.87 29.87
N PRO A 440 -9.70 -9.38 29.27
CA PRO A 440 -9.74 -9.72 27.83
C PRO A 440 -9.94 -8.53 26.86
N SER A 441 -9.97 -7.29 27.36
CA SER A 441 -10.41 -6.10 26.59
C SER A 441 -9.27 -5.36 25.86
N PHE A 442 -8.01 -5.71 26.13
CA PHE A 442 -6.83 -5.14 25.46
C PHE A 442 -5.82 -6.26 25.16
N THR A 443 -6.15 -7.09 24.16
CA THR A 443 -5.39 -8.27 23.75
C THR A 443 -4.13 -7.93 22.92
N VAL A 444 -3.22 -7.15 23.51
CA VAL A 444 -1.82 -7.15 23.08
C VAL A 444 -0.96 -7.64 24.25
N GLN A 445 -0.21 -8.72 24.03
CA GLN A 445 0.72 -9.22 25.04
C GLN A 445 1.74 -8.12 25.37
N SER A 446 1.81 -7.78 26.65
CA SER A 446 2.65 -6.72 27.20
C SER A 446 4.13 -6.85 26.82
N SER A 447 4.63 -8.08 26.76
CA SER A 447 5.98 -8.43 26.31
C SER A 447 6.26 -8.04 24.85
N ALA A 448 5.26 -8.13 23.96
CA ALA A 448 5.42 -7.83 22.54
C ALA A 448 5.50 -6.31 22.27
N ILE A 449 4.86 -5.48 23.10
CA ILE A 449 4.94 -4.01 23.02
C ILE A 449 6.20 -3.47 23.71
N SER A 450 6.57 -4.01 24.87
CA SER A 450 7.55 -3.35 25.75
C SER A 450 8.95 -3.21 25.12
N GLN A 451 9.32 -4.13 24.23
CA GLN A 451 10.54 -4.06 23.39
C GLN A 451 10.58 -2.84 22.45
N TRP A 452 9.45 -2.21 22.14
CA TRP A 452 9.34 -1.05 21.24
C TRP A 452 9.43 0.30 21.97
N ILE A 453 9.18 0.33 23.27
CA ILE A 453 9.18 1.57 24.05
C ILE A 453 10.61 2.14 24.10
N ARG A 454 10.77 3.39 23.67
CA ARG A 454 12.05 4.14 23.68
C ARG A 454 11.98 5.35 24.60
N ASN A 455 10.82 5.97 24.70
CA ASN A 455 10.55 7.14 25.51
C ASN A 455 9.43 6.81 26.49
N LEU A 456 9.69 6.93 27.79
CA LEU A 456 8.75 6.59 28.86
C LEU A 456 8.60 7.76 29.83
N CYS A 457 7.39 8.25 30.02
CA CYS A 457 7.07 9.23 31.05
C CYS A 457 6.09 8.64 32.07
N ILE A 458 6.45 8.72 33.35
CA ILE A 458 5.62 8.32 34.48
C ILE A 458 5.37 9.58 35.31
N SER A 459 4.13 10.10 35.27
CA SER A 459 3.77 11.39 35.88
C SER A 459 2.66 11.27 36.93
N TYR A 460 2.59 10.14 37.63
CA TYR A 460 1.60 9.89 38.67
C TYR A 460 2.28 9.76 40.04
N ALA A 461 1.77 10.48 41.04
CA ALA A 461 2.41 10.64 42.33
C ALA A 461 2.41 9.39 43.23
N GLU A 462 1.52 8.42 42.99
CA GLU A 462 1.28 7.28 43.89
C GLU A 462 1.14 5.93 43.17
N LEU A 463 2.06 5.60 42.25
CA LEU A 463 2.19 4.20 41.82
C LEU A 463 3.05 3.46 42.84
N SER A 464 2.48 2.44 43.49
CA SER A 464 3.26 1.56 44.38
C SER A 464 4.39 0.88 43.60
N PRO A 465 5.56 0.58 44.21
CA PRO A 465 6.64 -0.12 43.51
C PRO A 465 6.18 -1.41 42.81
N ARG A 466 5.33 -2.20 43.47
CA ARG A 466 4.71 -3.43 42.92
C ARG A 466 3.90 -3.21 41.64
N SER A 467 3.39 -2.00 41.42
CA SER A 467 2.64 -1.61 40.21
C SER A 467 3.55 -1.13 39.07
N LEU A 468 4.79 -0.74 39.38
CA LEU A 468 5.80 -0.30 38.43
C LEU A 468 6.75 -1.43 37.99
N ASP A 469 7.02 -2.40 38.87
CA ASP A 469 7.92 -3.53 38.58
C ASP A 469 7.58 -4.23 37.26
N PRO A 470 6.31 -4.61 36.94
CA PRO A 470 5.98 -5.29 35.69
C PRO A 470 6.16 -4.42 34.44
N ILE A 471 6.09 -3.10 34.59
CA ILE A 471 6.27 -2.15 33.49
C ILE A 471 7.77 -2.00 33.23
N LEU A 472 8.55 -1.67 34.26
CA LEU A 472 9.97 -1.37 34.15
C LEU A 472 10.84 -2.59 33.86
N VAL A 473 10.48 -3.79 34.35
CA VAL A 473 11.17 -5.05 33.99
C VAL A 473 11.05 -5.34 32.49
N ASN A 474 9.88 -5.08 31.91
CA ASN A 474 9.60 -5.37 30.50
C ASN A 474 10.11 -4.27 29.54
N CYS A 475 10.19 -3.01 29.99
CA CYS A 475 10.62 -1.85 29.18
C CYS A 475 12.16 -1.69 29.14
N SER A 476 12.91 -2.75 28.87
CA SER A 476 14.38 -2.75 28.94
C SER A 476 15.09 -1.84 27.93
N ALA A 477 14.40 -1.43 26.86
CA ALA A 477 14.96 -0.67 25.74
C ALA A 477 14.78 0.87 25.82
N VAL A 478 14.31 1.40 26.97
CA VAL A 478 14.06 2.83 27.20
C VAL A 478 15.36 3.64 27.16
N GLN A 479 15.32 4.80 26.50
CA GLN A 479 16.43 5.74 26.31
C GLN A 479 16.14 7.15 26.83
N ASP A 480 14.87 7.60 26.78
CA ASP A 480 14.39 8.81 27.47
C ASP A 480 13.40 8.40 28.57
N LEU A 481 13.71 8.76 29.81
CA LEU A 481 12.88 8.48 30.97
C LEU A 481 12.54 9.75 31.76
N ALA A 482 11.25 10.01 31.90
CA ALA A 482 10.69 11.03 32.78
C ALA A 482 9.98 10.40 33.99
N LEU A 483 10.38 10.81 35.19
CA LEU A 483 9.80 10.40 36.48
C LEU A 483 9.32 11.65 37.23
N VAL A 484 8.01 11.90 37.19
CA VAL A 484 7.34 13.05 37.83
C VAL A 484 6.41 12.53 38.93
N GLY A 485 7.03 12.14 40.04
CA GLY A 485 6.39 11.54 41.21
C GLY A 485 7.44 11.01 42.19
N ALA A 486 7.00 10.59 43.38
CA ALA A 486 7.88 9.96 44.36
C ALA A 486 7.98 8.45 44.06
N HIS A 487 9.16 8.00 43.63
CA HIS A 487 9.38 6.61 43.22
C HIS A 487 10.66 6.03 43.83
N SER A 488 10.52 5.25 44.90
CA SER A 488 11.62 4.54 45.56
C SER A 488 11.80 3.11 45.03
N GLY A 489 13.01 2.56 45.14
CA GLY A 489 13.30 1.15 44.79
C GLY A 489 13.58 0.89 43.31
N LEU A 490 13.50 1.90 42.45
CA LEU A 490 13.63 1.71 40.99
C LEU A 490 15.07 1.52 40.48
N LEU A 491 16.10 1.90 41.26
CA LEU A 491 17.50 1.96 40.83
C LEU A 491 18.03 0.67 40.16
N GLN A 492 17.61 -0.50 40.66
CA GLN A 492 18.01 -1.79 40.11
C GLN A 492 17.55 -1.99 38.65
N PHE A 493 16.33 -1.53 38.30
CA PHE A 493 15.79 -1.65 36.95
C PHE A 493 16.42 -0.62 36.01
N LEU A 494 16.58 0.62 36.48
CA LEU A 494 17.13 1.72 35.67
C LEU A 494 18.60 1.47 35.27
N SER A 495 19.34 0.69 36.07
CA SER A 495 20.74 0.33 35.80
C SER A 495 20.93 -0.58 34.59
N GLY A 496 19.90 -1.36 34.22
CA GLY A 496 19.93 -2.22 33.03
C GLY A 496 19.51 -1.52 31.74
N MET A 497 18.90 -0.32 31.83
CA MET A 497 18.34 0.40 30.69
C MET A 497 19.40 1.24 29.95
N PRO A 498 19.34 1.37 28.62
CA PRO A 498 20.27 2.17 27.83
C PRO A 498 19.96 3.68 27.89
N LEU A 499 19.65 4.21 29.08
CA LEU A 499 19.21 5.59 29.30
C LEU A 499 20.24 6.62 28.82
N ARG A 500 19.77 7.58 28.02
CA ARG A 500 20.54 8.73 27.52
C ARG A 500 20.01 10.06 28.06
N ARG A 501 18.69 10.13 28.27
CA ARG A 501 17.95 11.30 28.74
C ARG A 501 17.17 10.91 29.99
N LEU A 502 17.31 11.68 31.08
CA LEU A 502 16.65 11.42 32.36
C LEU A 502 16.09 12.73 32.93
N SER A 503 14.80 12.75 33.25
CA SER A 503 14.12 13.84 33.93
C SER A 503 13.51 13.32 35.23
N THR A 504 14.01 13.75 36.38
CA THR A 504 13.61 13.18 37.69
C THR A 504 13.98 14.08 38.87
N LYS A 505 13.47 13.73 40.06
CA LYS A 505 14.01 14.21 41.34
C LYS A 505 14.93 13.11 41.91
N LEU A 506 16.25 13.33 41.90
CA LEU A 506 17.25 12.33 42.31
C LEU A 506 17.09 11.89 43.76
N ALA A 507 16.62 12.78 44.65
CA ALA A 507 16.33 12.44 46.05
C ALA A 507 15.27 11.34 46.23
N TYR A 508 14.41 11.07 45.23
CA TYR A 508 13.48 9.93 45.28
C TYR A 508 14.12 8.61 44.85
N LEU A 509 15.06 8.66 43.91
CA LEU A 509 15.80 7.48 43.46
C LEU A 509 16.86 7.06 44.49
N PHE A 510 17.53 8.04 45.11
CA PHE A 510 18.56 7.85 46.14
C PHE A 510 18.04 8.37 47.50
N PRO A 511 17.23 7.58 48.25
CA PRO A 511 16.68 8.00 49.55
C PRO A 511 17.73 8.05 50.68
N SER A 512 18.98 7.66 50.41
CA SER A 512 20.12 7.96 51.28
C SER A 512 20.40 9.46 51.33
N ALA A 513 20.87 9.97 52.46
CA ALA A 513 21.21 11.40 52.64
C ALA A 513 22.35 11.94 51.72
N ARG A 514 22.84 11.13 50.78
CA ARG A 514 23.75 11.50 49.70
C ARG A 514 23.37 10.71 48.44
N ILE A 515 23.47 11.38 47.28
CA ILE A 515 23.29 10.79 45.95
C ILE A 515 24.59 10.11 45.53
N ASP A 516 24.51 8.86 45.06
CA ASP A 516 25.67 8.17 44.48
C ASP A 516 25.76 8.42 42.97
N PHE A 517 26.57 9.41 42.59
CA PHE A 517 26.86 9.74 41.19
C PHE A 517 27.79 8.73 40.49
N THR A 518 28.34 7.73 41.19
CA THR A 518 29.12 6.63 40.58
C THR A 518 28.24 5.47 40.11
N HIS A 519 26.97 5.47 40.50
CA HIS A 519 26.02 4.40 40.21
C HIS A 519 25.84 4.15 38.68
N PRO A 520 25.74 2.88 38.22
CA PRO A 520 25.71 2.53 36.79
C PRO A 520 24.66 3.25 35.94
N LEU A 521 23.54 3.67 36.55
CA LEU A 521 22.53 4.57 35.98
C LEU A 521 23.14 5.74 35.19
N PHE A 522 24.18 6.38 35.72
CA PHE A 522 24.77 7.58 35.13
C PHE A 522 25.76 7.30 33.98
N SER A 523 26.11 6.03 33.73
CA SER A 523 27.14 5.65 32.75
C SER A 523 26.86 6.13 31.32
N ARG A 524 25.58 6.23 30.92
CA ARG A 524 25.14 6.58 29.56
C ARG A 524 24.36 7.91 29.47
N ILE A 525 24.11 8.56 30.61
CA ILE A 525 23.36 9.81 30.67
C ILE A 525 24.13 10.93 29.97
N THR A 526 23.47 11.56 29.00
CA THR A 526 23.95 12.72 28.24
C THR A 526 23.15 13.97 28.58
N HIS A 527 21.84 13.82 28.82
CA HIS A 527 20.92 14.88 29.23
C HIS A 527 20.31 14.54 30.60
N LEU A 528 20.40 15.47 31.54
CA LEU A 528 19.83 15.34 32.88
C LEU A 528 18.99 16.58 33.21
N GLU A 529 17.68 16.40 33.40
CA GLU A 529 16.79 17.42 33.97
C GLU A 529 16.59 17.11 35.46
N LEU A 530 17.12 17.98 36.32
CA LEU A 530 16.98 17.91 37.76
C LEU A 530 15.74 18.68 38.20
N ARG A 531 14.81 17.92 38.79
CA ARG A 531 13.54 18.42 39.37
C ARG A 531 13.61 18.50 40.90
N ASP A 532 14.77 18.24 41.47
CA ASP A 532 15.10 18.54 42.87
C ASP A 532 15.08 20.06 43.08
N SER A 533 14.25 20.52 44.02
CA SER A 533 14.51 21.80 44.69
C SER A 533 15.74 21.60 45.56
N LEU A 534 16.82 22.34 45.31
CA LEU A 534 18.03 22.26 46.11
C LEU A 534 17.81 23.02 47.43
N GLU A 535 17.12 22.37 48.36
CA GLU A 535 16.87 22.89 49.71
C GLU A 535 18.19 23.20 50.45
N SER A 536 19.24 22.44 50.14
CA SER A 536 20.63 22.77 50.46
C SER A 536 21.27 23.56 49.32
N THR A 537 21.78 24.75 49.62
CA THR A 537 22.59 25.55 48.68
C THR A 537 24.06 25.08 48.61
N GLN A 538 24.40 23.97 49.27
CA GLN A 538 25.77 23.47 49.38
C GLN A 538 26.17 22.67 48.13
N TRP A 539 27.09 23.25 47.35
CA TRP A 539 27.67 22.61 46.17
C TRP A 539 28.30 21.22 46.43
N GLU A 540 28.76 20.95 47.66
CA GLU A 540 29.41 19.69 48.02
C GLU A 540 28.52 18.45 47.82
N GLU A 541 27.19 18.60 47.92
CA GLU A 541 26.22 17.53 47.65
C GLU A 541 26.09 17.24 46.14
N TRP A 542 26.35 18.25 45.30
CA TRP A 542 26.10 18.24 43.85
C TRP A 542 27.38 18.14 43.00
N ARG A 543 28.55 18.21 43.63
CA ARG A 543 29.87 18.07 42.96
C ARG A 543 30.02 16.78 42.16
N GLY A 544 29.24 15.73 42.48
CA GLY A 544 29.22 14.48 41.73
C GLY A 544 28.66 14.60 40.31
N LEU A 545 27.96 15.69 39.96
CA LEU A 545 27.59 15.99 38.57
C LEU A 545 28.83 16.09 37.66
N ALA A 546 29.98 16.48 38.19
CA ALA A 546 31.23 16.61 37.43
C ALA A 546 31.88 15.27 37.07
N ILE A 547 31.51 14.16 37.73
CA ILE A 547 32.05 12.82 37.46
C ILE A 547 31.17 11.96 36.55
N ILE A 548 29.97 12.42 36.17
CA ILE A 548 29.13 11.74 35.19
C ILE A 548 29.84 11.75 33.83
N PRO A 549 30.18 10.59 33.24
CA PRO A 549 31.17 10.53 32.16
C PRO A 549 30.72 11.22 30.86
N ASN A 550 29.43 11.08 30.52
CA ASN A 550 28.87 11.49 29.24
C ASN A 550 27.95 12.72 29.31
N LEU A 551 27.86 13.38 30.47
CA LEU A 551 26.96 14.51 30.68
C LEU A 551 27.40 15.72 29.85
N THR A 552 26.55 16.11 28.91
CA THR A 552 26.74 17.27 28.02
C THR A 552 25.62 18.29 28.16
N HIS A 553 24.44 17.87 28.61
CA HIS A 553 23.24 18.69 28.74
C HIS A 553 22.68 18.56 30.15
N LEU A 554 22.54 19.67 30.86
CA LEU A 554 22.05 19.71 32.23
C LEU A 554 21.00 20.82 32.37
N ALA A 555 19.89 20.53 33.03
CA ALA A 555 18.82 21.47 33.29
C ALA A 555 18.45 21.44 34.76
N PHE A 556 18.25 22.62 35.35
CA PHE A 556 17.70 22.78 36.68
C PHE A 556 16.30 23.41 36.60
N LEU A 557 15.32 22.75 37.21
CA LEU A 557 13.98 23.30 37.39
C LEU A 557 13.93 24.11 38.69
N MET A 558 13.45 25.35 38.61
CA MET A 558 13.19 26.23 39.77
C MET A 558 14.39 26.66 40.64
N GLU A 559 15.61 26.18 40.40
CA GLU A 559 16.83 26.58 41.11
C GLU A 559 17.12 28.09 41.02
N LYS A 560 17.57 28.75 42.10
CA LYS A 560 17.78 30.22 42.15
C LYS A 560 19.19 30.63 42.57
N SER A 561 20.00 29.69 43.03
CA SER A 561 21.35 29.91 43.52
C SER A 561 22.33 30.14 42.38
N LEU A 562 22.74 31.40 42.23
CA LEU A 562 23.85 31.81 41.36
C LEU A 562 25.12 30.97 41.63
N LEU A 563 25.34 30.55 42.89
CA LEU A 563 26.50 29.76 43.27
C LEU A 563 26.47 28.35 42.66
N ILE A 564 25.30 27.70 42.62
CA ILE A 564 25.14 26.36 42.01
C ILE A 564 25.48 26.45 40.52
N PHE A 565 24.82 27.32 39.75
CA PHE A 565 25.11 27.46 38.32
C PHE A 565 26.58 27.82 38.03
N LYS A 566 27.17 28.73 38.82
CA LYS A 566 28.58 29.10 38.67
C LYS A 566 29.52 27.91 38.92
N ASN A 567 29.27 27.13 39.97
CA ASN A 567 30.10 25.98 40.31
C ASN A 567 29.89 24.82 39.34
N THR A 568 28.67 24.58 38.85
CA THR A 568 28.37 23.65 37.76
C THR A 568 29.16 23.99 36.49
N LEU A 569 29.15 25.25 36.05
CA LEU A 569 29.90 25.67 34.86
C LEU A 569 31.42 25.52 35.03
N ALA A 570 31.94 25.73 36.25
CA ALA A 570 33.36 25.57 36.54
C ALA A 570 33.80 24.11 36.67
N ALA A 571 33.00 23.27 37.33
CA ALA A 571 33.34 21.88 37.63
C ALA A 571 32.99 20.90 36.49
N CYS A 572 32.03 21.24 35.63
CA CYS A 572 31.58 20.41 34.53
C CYS A 572 32.02 21.01 33.17
N PRO A 573 33.31 20.94 32.78
CA PRO A 573 33.81 21.54 31.55
C PRO A 573 33.26 20.89 30.27
N ARG A 574 32.76 19.65 30.36
CA ARG A 574 32.17 18.90 29.23
C ARG A 574 30.74 19.33 28.87
N LEU A 575 30.07 20.11 29.73
CA LEU A 575 28.74 20.63 29.41
C LEU A 575 28.82 21.50 28.15
N GLN A 576 27.86 21.28 27.26
CA GLN A 576 27.58 22.08 26.07
C GLN A 576 26.40 23.02 26.35
N VAL A 577 25.44 22.55 27.14
CA VAL A 577 24.20 23.27 27.49
C VAL A 577 23.94 23.16 28.99
N LEU A 578 23.71 24.31 29.63
CA LEU A 578 23.20 24.41 31.00
C LEU A 578 21.92 25.27 31.00
N VAL A 579 20.77 24.63 31.18
CA VAL A 579 19.46 25.29 31.16
C VAL A 579 18.99 25.62 32.59
N TYR A 580 18.42 26.81 32.76
CA TYR A 580 17.57 27.13 33.89
C TYR A 580 16.11 27.28 33.44
N LEU A 581 15.22 26.43 33.96
CA LEU A 581 13.78 26.47 33.69
C LEU A 581 13.03 27.25 34.79
N TYR A 582 12.38 28.37 34.42
CA TYR A 582 11.75 29.32 35.35
C TYR A 582 10.26 29.58 35.07
N PHE A 583 9.43 29.71 36.12
CA PHE A 583 7.96 29.83 35.99
C PHE A 583 7.37 31.25 36.13
N HIS A 584 7.96 32.14 36.93
CA HIS A 584 7.23 33.32 37.44
C HIS A 584 7.85 34.69 37.16
N THR A 585 9.18 34.82 37.15
CA THR A 585 9.87 36.10 36.93
C THR A 585 11.11 35.89 36.07
N ASN A 586 11.39 36.83 35.18
CA ASN A 586 12.59 36.81 34.36
C ASN A 586 13.84 36.89 35.28
N PRO A 587 14.73 35.88 35.29
CA PRO A 587 15.86 35.83 36.22
C PRO A 587 17.03 36.76 35.84
N ALA A 588 16.84 37.61 34.82
CA ALA A 588 17.86 38.50 34.30
C ALA A 588 18.42 39.52 35.31
N SER A 589 17.90 39.69 36.52
CA SER A 589 18.55 40.52 37.56
C SER A 589 19.67 39.77 38.29
N GLY A 590 19.40 38.55 38.77
CA GLY A 590 20.32 37.78 39.62
C GLY A 590 21.43 37.02 38.87
N LEU A 591 21.22 36.68 37.60
CA LEU A 591 22.10 35.74 36.86
C LEU A 591 22.98 36.41 35.79
N ARG A 592 23.04 37.75 35.71
CA ARG A 592 23.79 38.49 34.65
C ARG A 592 25.28 38.14 34.56
N SER A 593 25.90 37.76 35.66
CA SER A 593 27.32 37.37 35.70
C SER A 593 27.60 36.09 34.91
N LEU A 594 26.61 35.19 34.80
CA LEU A 594 26.69 33.93 34.03
C LEU A 594 26.57 34.17 32.51
N ALA A 595 26.03 35.30 32.07
CA ALA A 595 25.83 35.64 30.67
C ALA A 595 27.11 35.64 29.80
N ARG A 596 28.29 35.61 30.44
CA ARG A 596 29.59 35.49 29.77
C ARG A 596 29.87 34.06 29.30
N ASP A 597 29.32 33.05 29.97
CA ASP A 597 29.40 31.67 29.53
C ASP A 597 28.33 31.43 28.46
N THR A 598 28.73 30.95 27.29
CA THR A 598 27.79 30.73 26.17
C THR A 598 26.97 29.46 26.34
N ARG A 599 27.35 28.57 27.25
CA ARG A 599 26.63 27.32 27.57
C ARG A 599 25.36 27.56 28.39
N PHE A 600 25.31 28.67 29.14
CA PHE A 600 24.22 28.96 30.07
C PHE A 600 23.04 29.66 29.39
N VAL A 601 21.83 29.13 29.57
CA VAL A 601 20.57 29.70 29.04
C VAL A 601 19.45 29.60 30.08
N CYS A 602 18.64 30.65 30.22
CA CYS A 602 17.37 30.59 30.95
C CYS A 602 16.21 30.47 29.95
N ILE A 603 15.30 29.52 30.16
CA ILE A 603 14.13 29.29 29.31
C ILE A 603 12.87 29.33 30.20
N PRO A 604 11.77 29.99 29.79
CA PRO A 604 10.48 29.86 30.46
C PRO A 604 10.11 28.38 30.56
N ALA A 605 9.81 27.90 31.77
CA ALA A 605 9.53 26.48 31.99
C ALA A 605 8.24 26.10 31.23
N PRO A 606 8.32 25.21 30.22
CA PRO A 606 7.17 24.90 29.38
C PRO A 606 6.19 23.97 30.13
N SER A 607 5.04 23.71 29.52
CA SER A 607 4.13 22.66 29.98
C SER A 607 4.81 21.29 29.85
N PHE A 608 5.42 20.81 30.94
CA PHE A 608 6.30 19.63 30.96
C PHE A 608 5.82 18.45 30.10
N TYR A 609 4.58 17.98 30.33
CA TYR A 609 4.01 16.85 29.59
C TYR A 609 3.97 17.11 28.07
N LYS A 610 3.61 18.33 27.65
CA LYS A 610 3.51 18.68 26.22
C LYS A 610 4.91 18.75 25.60
N ASP A 611 5.85 19.40 26.28
CA ASP A 611 7.21 19.62 25.77
C ASP A 611 8.03 18.33 25.71
N TRP A 612 8.00 17.52 26.77
CA TRP A 612 8.64 16.19 26.78
C TRP A 612 8.03 15.29 25.69
N LYS A 613 6.71 15.32 25.49
CA LYS A 613 6.06 14.54 24.42
C LYS A 613 6.49 14.99 23.03
N ILE A 614 6.69 16.30 22.81
CA ILE A 614 7.23 16.82 21.54
C ILE A 614 8.64 16.25 21.29
N GLY A 615 9.53 16.32 22.29
CA GLY A 615 10.89 15.78 22.19
C GLY A 615 10.93 14.26 21.99
N ALA A 616 10.07 13.52 22.69
CA ALA A 616 9.93 12.06 22.55
C ALA A 616 9.50 11.61 21.14
N HIS A 617 8.76 12.46 20.41
CA HIS A 617 8.40 12.25 18.99
C HIS A 617 9.40 12.90 18.01
N GLY A 618 10.56 13.38 18.47
CA GLY A 618 11.61 13.97 17.63
C GLY A 618 11.41 15.43 17.23
N GLY A 619 10.50 16.16 17.89
CA GLY A 619 10.26 17.58 17.67
C GLY A 619 11.14 18.50 18.53
N ASP A 620 10.99 19.81 18.31
CA ASP A 620 11.73 20.88 19.00
C ASP A 620 11.30 21.05 20.48
N ASP A 621 11.80 20.20 21.38
CA ASP A 621 11.66 20.38 22.84
C ASP A 621 12.56 21.51 23.40
N PHE A 622 12.52 21.75 24.72
CA PHE A 622 13.32 22.81 25.34
C PHE A 622 14.84 22.60 25.19
N TRP A 623 15.33 21.36 25.06
CA TRP A 623 16.75 21.08 24.82
C TRP A 623 17.16 21.55 23.43
N VAL A 624 16.39 21.17 22.41
CA VAL A 624 16.61 21.60 21.02
C VAL A 624 16.51 23.12 20.90
N ARG A 625 15.58 23.77 21.61
CA ARG A 625 15.50 25.24 21.67
C ARG A 625 16.72 25.86 22.36
N ALA A 626 17.24 25.27 23.43
CA ALA A 626 18.47 25.71 24.10
C ALA A 626 19.71 25.61 23.18
N GLU A 627 19.88 24.47 22.50
CA GLU A 627 20.97 24.25 21.54
C GLU A 627 20.94 25.27 20.41
N LYS A 628 19.77 25.49 19.78
CA LYS A 628 19.58 26.48 18.71
C LYS A 628 19.94 27.90 19.19
N PHE A 629 19.53 28.28 20.39
CA PHE A 629 19.84 29.58 20.99
C PHE A 629 21.35 29.75 21.28
N ILE A 630 22.02 28.71 21.80
CA ILE A 630 23.47 28.73 22.03
C ILE A 630 24.24 28.81 20.70
N ALA A 631 23.80 28.08 19.68
CA ALA A 631 24.38 28.16 18.33
C ALA A 631 24.25 29.58 17.75
N GLN A 632 23.10 30.25 17.93
CA GLN A 632 22.91 31.65 17.53
C GLN A 632 23.83 32.62 18.29
N ARG A 633 24.04 32.45 19.61
CA ARG A 633 25.00 33.25 20.40
C ARG A 633 26.44 33.04 19.93
N ASN A 634 26.83 31.80 19.66
CA ASN A 634 28.18 31.46 19.23
C ASN A 634 28.49 32.02 17.83
N ARG A 635 27.51 31.98 16.92
CA ARG A 635 27.56 32.60 15.58
C ARG A 635 27.41 34.13 15.57
N GLY A 636 27.06 34.75 16.70
CA GLY A 636 26.87 36.20 16.81
C GLY A 636 25.55 36.74 16.25
N VAL A 637 24.59 35.86 15.91
CA VAL A 637 23.24 36.23 15.43
C VAL A 637 22.46 36.96 16.52
N ILE A 638 22.63 36.54 17.77
CA ILE A 638 22.15 37.24 18.96
C ILE A 638 23.33 37.56 19.88
N THR A 639 23.22 38.63 20.66
CA THR A 639 24.36 39.12 21.45
C THR A 639 24.85 38.05 22.42
N ARG A 640 26.17 37.91 22.60
CA ARG A 640 26.73 36.95 23.58
C ARG A 640 26.23 37.19 25.02
N LYS A 641 25.83 38.43 25.34
CA LYS A 641 25.25 38.83 26.63
C LYS A 641 23.76 38.49 26.77
N THR A 642 23.07 38.09 25.71
CA THR A 642 21.69 37.60 25.76
C THR A 642 21.72 36.14 26.23
N PHE A 643 21.11 35.85 27.37
CA PHE A 643 21.10 34.50 27.96
C PHE A 643 19.70 34.03 28.38
N VAL A 644 18.68 34.88 28.23
CA VAL A 644 17.28 34.52 28.47
C VAL A 644 16.61 34.32 27.11
N PHE A 645 16.05 33.14 26.90
CA PHE A 645 15.22 32.80 25.76
C PHE A 645 13.85 33.46 25.92
N VAL A 646 13.34 34.03 24.84
CA VAL A 646 11.97 34.55 24.72
C VAL A 646 11.42 33.92 23.45
N GLU A 647 10.21 33.36 23.53
CA GLU A 647 9.50 32.76 22.40
C GLU A 647 9.15 33.79 21.31
#